data_AF-A0A4T0VFJ2-F1
#
_entry.id   AF-A0A4T0VFJ2-F1
#
_cell.length_a   1.000
_cell.length_b   1.000
_cell.length_c   1.000
_cell.angle_alpha   90.00
_cell.angle_beta   90.00
_cell.angle_gamma   90.00
#
_symmetry.space_group_name_H-M   'P 1'
#
loop_
_entity.id
_entity.type
_entity.pdbx_description
1 polymer ?
#
loop_
_entity_poly.entity_id
_entity_poly.type
_entity_poly.pdbx_seq_one_letter_code
_entity_poly.pdbx_strand_id
1 'polypeptide(L)'
;MSGNPGQPGASSTTPGAPGAPGGGGAGAGASGSFSQQQQQPATTTPGAGAAAPAPTPVSQTPIPPPTTATPAPAPATAPMSNQNLNQIVTDYLLKRGYTRTETIFRQESSHLGPDGRPIHNKVDDLGPRKYLKAFNLLREWVENNLDIYKFELNKLLWPVFVYSWLELVTQNYSEDAKSLLNNLKPYFENVHSDDLKTFSTITLALHAKENSTTKLYRENKYRIPLNQHITGNLFHFLERERDNGGSVILYILSTFCHLDSTARGPIEPFSFEAIYRRSQNLDIDEIDLQEGIPGVFTGISNRDLLDKTVPLKLGPLPMEEDLREDVRAELQDEDALNPPPEGRSTLVEEFDRKIKREESADGPNRAELPLPPSRARDVVMEMQKVRENRDRFKIEGRTGGVGVAASACMFTFHNTLGSVSCMDFSKDHEMVAIGTTDSYIRVWHLEGKPLKSKRADEKDFKFNNRKLIGHSAQVFSVSFSDAIAKLDHAPFGEEGKGEGPIETSSKLLLSCSADGTVRIWSLDIWACVCVYKGHDGPVMRAEWGPHGHYFLTGGWDKTARVWMQDHASAQRILVGHDSSISAVAWHPNGTYVFSASDETDKSIRMWSVITGQCVRVFTGHTDYISAIECAPNGKILATADNSGNIFFWDIQKGSRIKRSRGHGKGGIWSLSFSVESNVLVSGGQDGTVRVWDVDLPAEGHKVVQPQPGTAPTQEGGDTIVAATGQTERANASGQGATGSGSNAPGGSKKKGKEVMITPDQISAFPTKKTPVMKVQFTRMNLIVAGGCYDPDR
;
A
#
# COMPACT_ATOMS: atom_id res chain seq x y z
N MET A 1 -64.35 47.93 -4.31
CA MET A 1 -65.30 47.64 -3.21
C MET A 1 -64.61 46.65 -2.29
N SER A 2 -63.96 47.14 -1.23
CA SER A 2 -64.25 46.83 0.20
C SER A 2 -64.00 45.36 0.60
N GLY A 3 -63.08 45.00 1.49
CA GLY A 3 -62.29 45.79 2.43
C GLY A 3 -61.19 44.98 3.15
N ASN A 4 -60.36 45.72 3.89
CA ASN A 4 -59.44 45.29 4.96
C ASN A 4 -60.23 45.35 6.32
N PRO A 5 -59.74 44.97 7.53
CA PRO A 5 -58.33 44.97 8.01
C PRO A 5 -57.95 43.87 9.05
N GLY A 6 -56.69 43.89 9.57
CA GLY A 6 -56.41 43.48 10.96
C GLY A 6 -55.05 42.82 11.28
N GLN A 7 -54.06 43.63 11.68
CA GLN A 7 -52.95 43.24 12.58
C GLN A 7 -53.42 43.25 14.05
N PRO A 8 -52.71 42.54 14.95
CA PRO A 8 -51.86 43.18 15.98
C PRO A 8 -50.52 42.41 16.17
N GLY A 9 -49.41 42.86 16.77
CA GLY A 9 -49.12 43.96 17.68
C GLY A 9 -48.71 43.44 19.07
N ALA A 10 -47.42 43.25 19.37
CA ALA A 10 -46.88 43.15 20.74
C ALA A 10 -45.37 43.49 20.84
N SER A 11 -45.09 44.53 21.60
CA SER A 11 -43.86 45.10 22.18
C SER A 11 -43.26 44.18 23.30
N SER A 12 -42.08 44.30 23.90
CA SER A 12 -40.91 45.20 23.93
C SER A 12 -39.86 44.61 24.92
N THR A 13 -38.69 45.25 25.00
CA THR A 13 -37.69 45.34 26.11
C THR A 13 -36.42 44.46 26.07
N THR A 14 -35.34 45.11 25.63
CA THR A 14 -33.92 44.91 25.96
C THR A 14 -33.59 45.18 27.43
N PRO A 15 -32.53 44.55 27.96
CA PRO A 15 -31.28 45.25 28.31
C PRO A 15 -30.05 44.45 27.83
N GLY A 16 -28.86 44.97 27.53
CA GLY A 16 -28.06 45.99 28.22
C GLY A 16 -26.74 45.32 28.66
N ALA A 17 -25.63 45.66 28.01
CA ALA A 17 -24.29 45.14 28.30
C ALA A 17 -23.77 45.56 29.69
N PRO A 18 -22.82 44.79 30.24
CA PRO A 18 -21.57 45.36 30.75
C PRO A 18 -20.37 44.51 30.28
N GLY A 19 -19.17 45.00 30.04
CA GLY A 19 -18.39 45.94 30.85
C GLY A 19 -17.15 45.17 31.35
N ALA A 20 -15.98 45.47 30.79
CA ALA A 20 -14.70 44.97 31.29
C ALA A 20 -14.45 45.44 32.73
N PRO A 21 -13.64 44.68 33.49
CA PRO A 21 -12.54 45.34 34.19
C PRO A 21 -11.24 44.56 34.06
N GLY A 22 -10.14 45.32 33.96
CA GLY A 22 -8.81 44.84 34.26
C GLY A 22 -8.46 45.02 35.74
N GLY A 23 -7.32 44.43 36.13
CA GLY A 23 -6.45 45.00 37.16
C GLY A 23 -6.20 44.16 38.42
N GLY A 24 -4.93 43.76 38.59
CA GLY A 24 -4.27 43.47 39.88
C GLY A 24 -4.13 41.98 40.23
N GLY A 25 -2.96 41.42 40.55
CA GLY A 25 -1.64 41.98 40.82
C GLY A 25 -0.95 41.17 41.93
N ALA A 26 0.28 40.69 41.68
CA ALA A 26 1.38 40.37 42.61
C ALA A 26 2.36 39.43 41.87
N GLY A 27 3.68 39.59 41.85
CA GLY A 27 4.57 40.52 42.55
C GLY A 27 5.88 39.80 42.89
N ALA A 28 6.95 40.10 42.15
CA ALA A 28 8.39 40.01 42.52
C ALA A 28 9.14 40.67 41.34
N GLY A 29 9.73 41.88 41.42
CA GLY A 29 10.79 42.34 42.33
C GLY A 29 12.14 41.88 41.76
N ALA A 30 13.09 42.70 41.29
CA ALA A 30 13.35 44.12 41.47
C ALA A 30 14.39 44.66 40.43
N SER A 31 14.38 45.99 40.25
CA SER A 31 15.49 46.93 39.90
C SER A 31 16.33 46.73 38.61
N GLY A 32 16.69 47.73 37.79
CA GLY A 32 16.57 49.18 37.87
C GLY A 32 17.14 49.86 36.60
N SER A 33 16.51 50.97 36.22
CA SER A 33 16.95 52.17 35.47
C SER A 33 18.19 52.20 34.54
N PHE A 34 17.92 52.63 33.29
CA PHE A 34 18.52 53.75 32.54
C PHE A 34 20.03 53.81 32.19
N SER A 35 20.23 53.87 30.87
CA SER A 35 21.07 54.82 30.08
C SER A 35 22.60 54.80 30.11
N GLN A 36 23.12 54.82 28.86
CA GLN A 36 24.26 55.60 28.34
C GLN A 36 25.69 55.36 28.86
N GLN A 37 26.54 55.03 27.88
CA GLN A 37 27.89 55.56 27.62
C GLN A 37 28.88 55.73 28.78
N GLN A 38 29.98 54.97 28.70
CA GLN A 38 31.41 55.40 28.68
C GLN A 38 32.25 54.13 28.90
N GLN A 39 33.44 53.91 28.33
CA GLN A 39 34.63 54.74 28.43
C GLN A 39 35.75 54.21 27.50
N GLN A 40 36.52 55.17 26.95
CA GLN A 40 37.88 55.11 26.38
C GLN A 40 38.94 54.62 27.41
N PRO A 41 40.27 54.43 27.13
CA PRO A 41 41.21 55.30 26.37
C PRO A 41 42.29 54.53 25.55
N ALA A 42 43.25 55.09 24.81
CA ALA A 42 44.01 56.34 24.93
C ALA A 42 44.71 56.76 23.59
N THR A 43 44.79 58.08 23.34
CA THR A 43 45.95 58.95 22.95
C THR A 43 47.00 58.42 21.93
N THR A 44 47.46 59.11 20.87
CA THR A 44 47.97 60.50 20.72
C THR A 44 48.16 60.91 19.22
N THR A 45 47.52 62.02 18.80
CA THR A 45 48.01 63.23 18.05
C THR A 45 49.00 63.19 16.84
N PRO A 46 49.15 64.28 16.03
CA PRO A 46 48.17 65.23 15.44
C PRO A 46 48.47 65.76 13.98
N GLY A 47 47.48 66.49 13.41
CA GLY A 47 47.65 67.65 12.49
C GLY A 47 47.72 67.32 10.99
N ALA A 48 47.18 68.09 10.03
CA ALA A 48 46.43 69.34 9.90
C ALA A 48 45.67 69.23 8.54
N GLY A 49 44.51 69.82 8.26
CA GLY A 49 44.23 71.25 8.17
C GLY A 49 44.02 71.70 6.71
N ALA A 50 42.75 71.82 6.30
CA ALA A 50 42.16 72.83 5.40
C ALA A 50 42.25 72.77 3.85
N ALA A 51 41.03 72.88 3.28
CA ALA A 51 40.56 73.78 2.21
C ALA A 51 40.80 73.49 0.71
N ALA A 52 39.69 73.49 -0.03
CA ALA A 52 39.54 73.53 -1.49
C ALA A 52 39.96 74.89 -2.10
N PRO A 53 40.24 74.99 -3.42
CA PRO A 53 39.17 75.33 -4.40
C PRO A 53 39.37 74.73 -5.84
N ALA A 54 38.33 74.89 -6.68
CA ALA A 54 38.23 74.50 -8.11
C ALA A 54 38.90 75.54 -9.07
N PRO A 55 38.76 75.52 -10.43
CA PRO A 55 38.82 74.45 -11.47
C PRO A 55 39.72 74.78 -12.72
N THR A 56 39.98 73.78 -13.61
CA THR A 56 40.28 73.82 -15.09
C THR A 56 41.65 74.37 -15.61
N PRO A 57 42.24 73.94 -16.78
CA PRO A 57 41.61 73.75 -18.13
C PRO A 57 42.08 72.62 -19.11
N VAL A 58 41.12 72.15 -19.93
CA VAL A 58 41.02 71.92 -21.41
C VAL A 58 42.23 71.59 -22.33
N SER A 59 42.12 70.52 -23.15
CA SER A 59 42.22 70.50 -24.65
C SER A 59 41.89 69.10 -25.23
N GLN A 60 40.72 68.86 -25.87
CA GLN A 60 40.34 69.02 -27.28
C GLN A 60 40.58 67.78 -28.19
N THR A 61 39.49 67.17 -28.67
CA THR A 61 39.34 66.63 -30.04
C THR A 61 37.85 66.68 -30.49
N PRO A 62 37.56 66.76 -31.80
CA PRO A 62 36.34 67.39 -32.34
C PRO A 62 35.22 66.43 -32.79
N ILE A 63 33.98 66.96 -32.86
CA ILE A 63 32.72 66.33 -33.34
C ILE A 63 32.37 66.88 -34.74
N PRO A 64 31.70 66.12 -35.64
CA PRO A 64 30.26 66.36 -35.95
C PRO A 64 29.50 65.09 -36.45
N PRO A 65 28.18 65.12 -36.83
CA PRO A 65 26.98 65.84 -36.33
C PRO A 65 25.81 64.84 -36.02
N PRO A 66 24.56 65.29 -35.68
CA PRO A 66 23.59 64.49 -34.94
C PRO A 66 22.59 63.74 -35.82
N THR A 67 22.13 62.56 -35.36
CA THR A 67 20.95 61.89 -35.91
C THR A 67 19.93 61.59 -34.82
N THR A 68 18.74 62.09 -35.08
CA THR A 68 17.44 61.95 -34.42
C THR A 68 17.15 60.59 -33.78
N ALA A 69 16.53 60.66 -32.60
CA ALA A 69 16.03 59.54 -31.82
C ALA A 69 14.94 58.74 -32.56
N THR A 70 15.10 57.42 -32.55
CA THR A 70 14.03 56.42 -32.71
C THR A 70 14.04 55.52 -31.47
N PRO A 71 12.88 55.15 -30.92
CA PRO A 71 12.83 54.35 -29.70
C PRO A 71 13.35 52.93 -29.96
N ALA A 72 14.23 52.45 -29.09
CA ALA A 72 14.75 51.09 -29.13
C ALA A 72 13.62 50.05 -28.96
N PRO A 73 13.63 48.94 -29.72
CA PRO A 73 12.65 47.87 -29.53
C PRO A 73 12.92 47.15 -28.20
N ALA A 74 11.84 46.71 -27.54
CA ALA A 74 11.87 45.94 -26.31
C ALA A 74 12.81 44.71 -26.43
N PRO A 75 13.54 44.35 -25.36
CA PRO A 75 14.48 43.23 -25.43
C PRO A 75 13.70 41.93 -25.64
N ALA A 76 13.98 41.27 -26.77
CA ALA A 76 13.54 39.91 -27.03
C ALA A 76 14.07 38.98 -25.92
N THR A 77 13.16 38.29 -25.25
CA THR A 77 13.46 37.25 -24.26
C THR A 77 14.25 36.12 -24.93
N ALA A 78 15.56 36.13 -24.76
CA ALA A 78 16.40 34.98 -25.09
C ALA A 78 16.02 33.79 -24.19
N PRO A 79 16.01 32.54 -24.70
CA PRO A 79 15.74 31.37 -23.89
C PRO A 79 16.82 31.26 -22.79
N MET A 80 16.41 31.31 -21.53
CA MET A 80 17.32 31.24 -20.39
C MET A 80 18.08 29.91 -20.39
N SER A 81 19.42 29.97 -20.30
CA SER A 81 20.24 28.77 -20.10
C SER A 81 20.09 28.27 -18.66
N ASN A 82 20.25 26.96 -18.43
CA ASN A 82 20.16 26.36 -17.10
C ASN A 82 21.15 26.98 -16.09
N GLN A 83 22.29 27.50 -16.56
CA GLN A 83 23.26 28.21 -15.72
C GLN A 83 22.71 29.54 -15.21
N ASN A 84 22.02 30.30 -16.05
CA ASN A 84 21.39 31.56 -15.66
C ASN A 84 20.25 31.32 -14.65
N LEU A 85 19.48 30.23 -14.81
CA LEU A 85 18.43 29.87 -13.86
C LEU A 85 19.02 29.54 -12.47
N ASN A 86 20.09 28.74 -12.42
CA ASN A 86 20.75 28.41 -11.16
C ASN A 86 21.31 29.65 -10.45
N GLN A 87 21.83 30.63 -11.20
CA GLN A 87 22.28 31.91 -10.64
C GLN A 87 21.12 32.70 -10.05
N ILE A 88 20.02 32.86 -10.80
CA ILE A 88 18.82 33.58 -10.34
C ILE A 88 18.22 32.93 -9.09
N VAL A 89 18.14 31.59 -9.05
CA VAL A 89 17.65 30.86 -7.88
C VAL A 89 18.59 31.05 -6.69
N THR A 90 19.90 30.99 -6.91
CA THR A 90 20.90 31.20 -5.84
C THR A 90 20.80 32.61 -5.26
N ASP A 91 20.70 33.63 -6.11
CA ASP A 91 20.50 35.02 -5.71
C ASP A 91 19.17 35.23 -4.97
N TYR A 92 18.10 34.56 -5.42
CA TYR A 92 16.81 34.57 -4.74
C TYR A 92 16.89 33.96 -3.33
N LEU A 93 17.54 32.80 -3.19
CA LEU A 93 17.72 32.12 -1.91
C LEU A 93 18.59 32.95 -0.95
N LEU A 94 19.66 33.57 -1.46
CA LEU A 94 20.51 34.50 -0.71
C LEU A 94 19.72 35.72 -0.23
N LYS A 95 18.92 36.34 -1.10
CA LYS A 95 18.09 37.50 -0.76
C LYS A 95 17.02 37.20 0.30
N ARG A 96 16.55 35.96 0.35
CA ARG A 96 15.57 35.49 1.34
C ARG A 96 16.20 34.93 2.62
N GLY A 97 17.53 34.85 2.71
CA GLY A 97 18.25 34.41 3.91
C GLY A 97 18.31 32.88 4.13
N TYR A 98 18.07 32.07 3.09
CA TYR A 98 18.02 30.61 3.16
C TYR A 98 19.39 29.98 2.83
N THR A 99 20.30 29.80 3.80
CA THR A 99 21.59 29.12 3.49
C THR A 99 22.11 28.11 4.52
N ARG A 100 21.69 28.14 5.79
CA ARG A 100 22.25 27.21 6.80
C ARG A 100 21.25 26.62 7.78
N THR A 101 20.27 27.41 8.20
CA THR A 101 19.25 26.99 9.17
C THR A 101 18.18 26.08 8.54
N GLU A 102 17.89 26.28 7.26
CA GLU A 102 16.88 25.48 6.54
C GLU A 102 17.33 24.03 6.30
N THR A 103 18.62 23.80 6.06
CA THR A 103 19.18 22.44 5.87
C THR A 103 19.09 21.62 7.15
N ILE A 104 19.25 22.27 8.31
CA ILE A 104 19.09 21.67 9.65
C ILE A 104 17.59 21.40 9.91
N PHE A 105 16.71 22.36 9.63
CA PHE A 105 15.26 22.14 9.75
C PHE A 105 14.71 21.08 8.80
N ARG A 106 15.30 20.90 7.60
CA ARG A 106 14.94 19.81 6.66
C ARG A 106 15.40 18.44 7.13
N GLN A 107 16.50 18.36 7.88
CA GLN A 107 16.95 17.14 8.55
C GLN A 107 16.11 16.83 9.80
N GLU A 108 15.68 17.85 10.54
CA GLU A 108 14.78 17.68 11.70
C GLU A 108 13.34 17.36 11.29
N SER A 109 12.85 17.94 10.19
CA SER A 109 11.51 17.67 9.64
C SER A 109 11.39 16.33 8.91
N SER A 110 12.49 15.60 8.67
CA SER A 110 12.41 14.30 8.00
C SER A 110 11.73 13.21 8.85
N HIS A 111 11.52 13.47 10.14
CA HIS A 111 10.85 12.56 11.08
C HIS A 111 9.46 13.06 11.51
N LEU A 112 8.99 14.19 10.97
CA LEU A 112 7.75 14.85 11.34
C LEU A 112 6.81 14.87 10.13
N GLY A 113 5.58 14.40 10.32
CA GLY A 113 4.49 14.57 9.38
C GLY A 113 4.08 16.04 9.22
N PRO A 114 3.17 16.35 8.28
CA PRO A 114 2.77 17.71 7.90
C PRO A 114 2.25 18.59 9.05
N ASP A 115 1.88 17.99 10.19
CA ASP A 115 1.36 18.65 11.39
C ASP A 115 2.41 18.81 12.52
N GLY A 116 3.69 18.47 12.27
CA GLY A 116 4.72 18.49 13.31
C GLY A 116 4.60 17.34 14.32
N ARG A 117 3.94 16.24 13.95
CA ARG A 117 3.84 15.01 14.75
C ARG A 117 4.62 13.87 14.08
N PRO A 118 5.19 12.91 14.83
CA PRO A 118 5.88 11.76 14.25
C PRO A 118 4.98 10.98 13.28
N ILE A 119 5.55 10.48 12.19
CA ILE A 119 4.83 9.63 11.22
C ILE A 119 4.47 8.31 11.93
N HIS A 120 3.21 8.17 12.33
CA HIS A 120 2.68 6.97 12.98
C HIS A 120 2.37 5.88 11.96
N ASN A 121 3.40 5.22 11.43
CA ASN A 121 3.24 4.09 10.50
C ASN A 121 3.13 2.73 11.21
N LYS A 122 3.30 2.66 12.54
CA LYS A 122 3.32 1.41 13.30
C LYS A 122 2.08 1.24 14.16
N VAL A 123 1.53 0.02 14.24
CA VAL A 123 0.37 -0.27 15.09
C VAL A 123 0.63 -0.06 16.59
N ASP A 124 1.89 -0.03 17.01
CA ASP A 124 2.30 0.35 18.36
C ASP A 124 1.85 1.78 18.74
N ASP A 125 1.60 2.62 17.74
CA ASP A 125 1.16 4.01 17.92
C ASP A 125 -0.37 4.16 18.01
N LEU A 126 -1.15 3.10 17.75
CA LEU A 126 -2.63 3.10 17.86
C LEU A 126 -3.13 3.01 19.31
N GLY A 127 -2.23 2.96 20.30
CA GLY A 127 -2.59 2.90 21.71
C GLY A 127 -3.43 1.65 22.04
N PRO A 128 -4.56 1.77 22.77
CA PRO A 128 -5.41 0.64 23.17
C PRO A 128 -6.06 -0.14 22.02
N ARG A 129 -6.33 0.53 20.88
CA ARG A 129 -7.02 -0.10 19.73
C ARG A 129 -6.17 -1.13 19.00
N LYS A 130 -4.86 -1.18 19.28
CA LYS A 130 -3.94 -2.16 18.71
C LYS A 130 -4.37 -3.60 18.99
N TYR A 131 -4.96 -3.86 20.16
CA TYR A 131 -5.39 -5.19 20.58
C TYR A 131 -6.59 -5.70 19.78
N LEU A 132 -7.59 -4.83 19.56
CA LEU A 132 -8.76 -5.19 18.75
C LEU A 132 -8.37 -5.44 17.28
N LYS A 133 -7.52 -4.58 16.71
CA LYS A 133 -7.01 -4.76 15.35
C LYS A 133 -6.21 -6.06 15.22
N ALA A 134 -5.33 -6.33 16.17
CA ALA A 134 -4.53 -7.55 16.21
C ALA A 134 -5.40 -8.82 16.35
N PHE A 135 -6.42 -8.79 17.21
CA PHE A 135 -7.35 -9.91 17.36
C PHE A 135 -8.11 -10.19 16.06
N ASN A 136 -8.66 -9.16 15.40
CA ASN A 136 -9.36 -9.32 14.14
C ASN A 136 -8.44 -9.84 13.02
N LEU A 137 -7.19 -9.39 12.98
CA LEU A 137 -6.18 -9.89 12.04
C LEU A 137 -5.94 -11.40 12.25
N LEU A 138 -5.79 -11.84 13.50
CA LEU A 138 -5.63 -13.26 13.80
C LEU A 138 -6.87 -14.06 13.43
N ARG A 139 -8.06 -13.57 13.79
CA ARG A 139 -9.34 -14.21 13.49
C ARG A 139 -9.53 -14.42 11.98
N GLU A 140 -9.35 -13.36 11.20
CA GLU A 140 -9.48 -13.42 9.74
C GLU A 140 -8.52 -14.45 9.13
N TRP A 141 -7.30 -14.56 9.67
CA TRP A 141 -6.35 -15.59 9.24
C TRP A 141 -6.77 -17.01 9.62
N VAL A 142 -7.36 -17.21 10.81
CA VAL A 142 -7.88 -18.51 11.25
C VAL A 142 -9.09 -18.93 10.40
N GLU A 143 -10.04 -18.02 10.16
CA GLU A 143 -11.27 -18.29 9.39
C GLU A 143 -10.98 -18.57 7.91
N ASN A 144 -9.99 -17.90 7.33
CA ASN A 144 -9.56 -18.11 5.95
C ASN A 144 -8.57 -19.27 5.77
N ASN A 145 -8.18 -19.95 6.86
CA ASN A 145 -7.28 -21.09 6.78
C ASN A 145 -7.98 -22.34 6.22
N LEU A 146 -7.21 -23.39 5.96
CA LEU A 146 -7.77 -24.70 5.59
C LEU A 146 -8.60 -25.25 6.75
N ASP A 147 -9.78 -25.80 6.44
CA ASP A 147 -10.74 -26.32 7.43
C ASP A 147 -10.09 -27.31 8.41
N ILE A 148 -9.16 -28.13 7.91
CA ILE A 148 -8.37 -29.11 8.66
C ILE A 148 -7.62 -28.49 9.85
N TYR A 149 -7.15 -27.24 9.72
CA TYR A 149 -6.36 -26.55 10.76
C TYR A 149 -7.21 -25.60 11.61
N LYS A 150 -8.45 -25.30 11.21
CA LYS A 150 -9.31 -24.33 11.91
C LYS A 150 -9.57 -24.73 13.36
N PHE A 151 -9.76 -26.02 13.62
CA PHE A 151 -10.02 -26.52 14.97
C PHE A 151 -8.87 -26.18 15.94
N GLU A 152 -7.62 -26.50 15.59
CA GLU A 152 -6.46 -26.18 16.43
C GLU A 152 -6.20 -24.68 16.52
N LEU A 153 -6.36 -23.96 15.40
CA LEU A 153 -6.13 -22.52 15.34
C LEU A 153 -7.15 -21.71 16.15
N ASN A 154 -8.40 -22.17 16.26
CA ASN A 154 -9.41 -21.54 17.09
C ASN A 154 -9.02 -21.50 18.58
N LYS A 155 -8.19 -22.45 19.04
CA LYS A 155 -7.66 -22.48 20.42
C LYS A 155 -6.78 -21.27 20.74
N LEU A 156 -6.15 -20.63 19.74
CA LEU A 156 -5.32 -19.43 19.93
C LEU A 156 -6.14 -18.17 20.22
N LEU A 157 -7.41 -18.12 19.79
CA LEU A 157 -8.22 -16.91 19.88
C LEU A 157 -8.53 -16.55 21.34
N TRP A 158 -8.86 -17.54 22.17
CA TRP A 158 -9.19 -17.32 23.58
C TRP A 158 -8.06 -16.68 24.40
N PRO A 159 -6.84 -17.25 24.48
CA PRO A 159 -5.76 -16.66 25.27
C PRO A 159 -5.35 -15.28 24.74
N VAL A 160 -5.33 -15.08 23.41
CA VAL A 160 -5.02 -13.75 22.84
C VAL A 160 -6.07 -12.71 23.27
N PHE A 161 -7.35 -13.09 23.29
CA PHE A 161 -8.42 -12.24 23.81
C PHE A 161 -8.24 -11.93 25.30
N VAL A 162 -8.10 -12.94 26.16
CA VAL A 162 -8.02 -12.75 27.62
C VAL A 162 -6.81 -11.90 28.01
N TYR A 163 -5.63 -12.18 27.46
CA TYR A 163 -4.43 -11.42 27.78
C TYR A 163 -4.42 -10.02 27.20
N SER A 164 -5.03 -9.80 26.04
CA SER A 164 -5.20 -8.45 25.50
C SER A 164 -6.15 -7.60 26.35
N TRP A 165 -7.26 -8.18 26.80
CA TRP A 165 -8.18 -7.53 27.74
C TRP A 165 -7.49 -7.26 29.09
N LEU A 166 -6.77 -8.22 29.64
CA LEU A 166 -6.08 -8.09 30.92
C LEU A 166 -5.00 -7.00 30.89
N GLU A 167 -4.26 -6.86 29.78
CA GLU A 167 -3.30 -5.77 29.56
C GLU A 167 -3.98 -4.39 29.48
N LEU A 168 -5.15 -4.28 28.86
CA LEU A 168 -5.90 -3.03 28.84
C LEU A 168 -6.36 -2.63 30.26
N VAL A 169 -6.81 -3.60 31.05
CA VAL A 169 -7.24 -3.37 32.43
C VAL A 169 -6.06 -3.01 33.33
N THR A 170 -4.88 -3.64 33.18
CA THR A 170 -3.68 -3.31 33.98
C THR A 170 -3.15 -1.91 33.65
N GLN A 171 -3.23 -1.49 32.40
CA GLN A 171 -2.78 -0.18 31.93
C GLN A 171 -3.79 0.95 32.23
N ASN A 172 -4.90 0.66 32.93
CA ASN A 172 -5.99 1.57 33.29
C ASN A 172 -6.81 2.12 32.10
N TYR A 173 -6.86 1.40 30.98
CA TYR A 173 -7.76 1.72 29.85
C TYR A 173 -9.12 1.03 30.04
N SER A 174 -9.88 1.44 31.05
CA SER A 174 -11.11 0.76 31.48
C SER A 174 -12.25 0.81 30.46
N GLU A 175 -12.43 1.94 29.75
CA GLU A 175 -13.47 2.09 28.73
C GLU A 175 -13.16 1.25 27.47
N ASP A 176 -11.91 1.26 27.02
CA ASP A 176 -11.48 0.43 25.88
C ASP A 176 -11.53 -1.06 26.22
N ALA A 177 -11.21 -1.46 27.46
CA ALA A 177 -11.34 -2.84 27.92
C ALA A 177 -12.81 -3.32 27.92
N LYS A 178 -13.75 -2.46 28.36
CA LYS A 178 -15.19 -2.77 28.28
C LYS A 178 -15.66 -2.86 26.83
N SER A 179 -15.21 -1.95 25.97
CA SER A 179 -15.54 -1.98 24.55
C SER A 179 -15.04 -3.28 23.90
N LEU A 180 -13.79 -3.68 24.18
CA LEU A 180 -13.21 -4.92 23.67
C LEU A 180 -13.96 -6.15 24.18
N LEU A 181 -14.32 -6.19 25.48
CA LEU A 181 -15.11 -7.28 26.06
C LEU A 181 -16.49 -7.38 25.41
N ASN A 182 -17.22 -6.27 25.27
CA ASN A 182 -18.57 -6.28 24.69
C ASN A 182 -18.57 -6.69 23.21
N ASN A 183 -17.56 -6.23 22.44
CA ASN A 183 -17.44 -6.56 21.02
C ASN A 183 -17.10 -8.05 20.79
N LEU A 184 -16.27 -8.65 21.67
CA LEU A 184 -15.75 -10.01 21.46
C LEU A 184 -16.48 -11.09 22.28
N LYS A 185 -17.29 -10.71 23.29
CA LYS A 185 -18.06 -11.63 24.13
C LYS A 185 -18.93 -12.64 23.35
N PRO A 186 -19.68 -12.26 22.29
CA PRO A 186 -20.57 -13.19 21.59
C PRO A 186 -19.85 -14.40 20.98
N TYR A 187 -18.57 -14.25 20.61
CA TYR A 187 -17.79 -15.31 19.99
C TYR A 187 -17.43 -16.44 20.97
N PHE A 188 -17.23 -16.10 22.24
CA PHE A 188 -16.75 -17.05 23.25
C PHE A 188 -17.84 -17.49 24.23
N GLU A 189 -19.06 -16.96 24.13
CA GLU A 189 -20.15 -17.25 25.06
C GLU A 189 -20.54 -18.74 25.07
N ASN A 190 -20.44 -19.42 23.91
CA ASN A 190 -20.75 -20.85 23.81
C ASN A 190 -19.73 -21.74 24.54
N VAL A 191 -18.49 -21.29 24.72
CA VAL A 191 -17.38 -22.10 25.27
C VAL A 191 -16.99 -21.65 26.69
N HIS A 192 -16.92 -20.35 26.95
CA HIS A 192 -16.39 -19.75 28.18
C HIS A 192 -17.38 -18.78 28.87
N SER A 193 -18.65 -19.16 28.97
CA SER A 193 -19.70 -18.27 29.51
C SER A 193 -19.44 -17.79 30.95
N ASP A 194 -18.87 -18.62 31.82
CA ASP A 194 -18.67 -18.30 33.24
C ASP A 194 -17.47 -17.38 33.48
N ASP A 195 -16.40 -17.56 32.71
CA ASP A 195 -15.23 -16.65 32.73
C ASP A 195 -15.63 -15.26 32.22
N LEU A 196 -16.45 -15.19 31.17
CA LEU A 196 -16.95 -13.91 30.63
C LEU A 196 -17.83 -13.16 31.64
N LYS A 197 -18.68 -13.87 32.39
CA LYS A 197 -19.44 -13.27 33.51
C LYS A 197 -18.49 -12.69 34.54
N THR A 198 -17.44 -13.43 34.90
CA THR A 198 -16.42 -12.98 35.87
C THR A 198 -15.68 -11.74 35.36
N PHE A 199 -15.22 -11.75 34.10
CA PHE A 199 -14.53 -10.61 33.48
C PHE A 199 -15.41 -9.35 33.37
N SER A 200 -16.72 -9.51 33.16
CA SER A 200 -17.65 -8.37 33.11
C SER A 200 -17.74 -7.58 34.43
N THR A 201 -17.41 -8.20 35.56
CA THR A 201 -17.37 -7.53 36.87
C THR A 201 -16.09 -6.72 37.10
N ILE A 202 -15.06 -6.94 36.29
CA ILE A 202 -13.72 -6.39 36.48
C ILE A 202 -13.53 -5.19 35.56
N THR A 203 -13.41 -4.00 36.17
CA THR A 203 -13.28 -2.73 35.43
C THR A 203 -12.01 -1.96 35.77
N LEU A 204 -11.51 -2.12 37.00
CA LEU A 204 -10.32 -1.42 37.51
C LEU A 204 -9.13 -2.38 37.62
N ALA A 205 -7.91 -1.84 37.52
CA ALA A 205 -6.68 -2.61 37.69
C ALA A 205 -6.59 -3.30 39.07
N LEU A 206 -7.19 -2.69 40.11
CA LEU A 206 -7.28 -3.26 41.46
C LEU A 206 -8.14 -4.53 41.46
N HIS A 207 -9.31 -4.49 40.83
CA HIS A 207 -10.21 -5.65 40.75
C HIS A 207 -9.53 -6.83 40.04
N ALA A 208 -8.70 -6.56 39.03
CA ALA A 208 -7.94 -7.59 38.34
C ALA A 208 -6.78 -8.16 39.16
N LYS A 209 -6.32 -7.47 40.23
CA LYS A 209 -5.35 -8.01 41.20
C LYS A 209 -6.03 -8.84 42.29
N GLU A 210 -7.25 -8.46 42.68
CA GLU A 210 -7.99 -9.10 43.78
C GLU A 210 -8.76 -10.35 43.33
N ASN A 211 -9.27 -10.37 42.10
CA ASN A 211 -10.05 -11.51 41.59
C ASN A 211 -9.17 -12.76 41.42
N SER A 212 -9.65 -13.89 41.95
CA SER A 212 -8.94 -15.18 41.94
C SER A 212 -8.65 -15.69 40.52
N THR A 213 -9.57 -15.51 39.58
CA THR A 213 -9.44 -15.99 38.21
C THR A 213 -8.38 -15.19 37.46
N THR A 214 -8.42 -13.85 37.51
CA THR A 214 -7.40 -13.03 36.83
C THR A 214 -6.02 -13.17 37.45
N LYS A 215 -5.95 -13.43 38.77
CA LYS A 215 -4.69 -13.75 39.45
C LYS A 215 -4.08 -15.04 38.88
N LEU A 216 -4.89 -16.07 38.69
CA LEU A 216 -4.46 -17.32 38.09
C LEU A 216 -3.90 -17.13 36.65
N TYR A 217 -4.59 -16.35 35.81
CA TYR A 217 -4.11 -16.04 34.45
C TYR A 217 -2.77 -15.29 34.44
N ARG A 218 -2.46 -14.51 35.49
CA ARG A 218 -1.18 -13.77 35.60
C ARG A 218 -0.04 -14.62 36.14
N GLU A 219 -0.33 -15.49 37.11
CA GLU A 219 0.68 -16.31 37.76
C GLU A 219 1.12 -17.49 36.88
N ASN A 220 0.20 -18.02 36.08
CA ASN A 220 0.46 -19.18 35.22
C ASN A 220 0.45 -18.80 33.74
N LYS A 221 1.32 -19.47 32.98
CA LYS A 221 1.30 -19.39 31.50
C LYS A 221 0.24 -20.32 30.94
N TYR A 222 -0.54 -19.82 30.00
CA TYR A 222 -1.54 -20.61 29.28
C TYR A 222 -0.86 -21.57 28.31
N ARG A 223 -1.17 -22.88 28.40
CA ARG A 223 -0.60 -23.90 27.51
C ARG A 223 -1.48 -24.10 26.28
N ILE A 224 -0.84 -24.09 25.11
CA ILE A 224 -1.50 -24.26 23.81
C ILE A 224 -0.73 -25.33 23.03
N PRO A 225 -1.25 -26.57 22.95
CA PRO A 225 -0.68 -27.57 22.07
C PRO A 225 -1.06 -27.25 20.62
N LEU A 226 -0.04 -27.08 19.77
CA LEU A 226 -0.22 -26.87 18.32
C LEU A 226 0.59 -27.88 17.54
N ASN A 227 0.13 -28.20 16.34
CA ASN A 227 0.94 -28.93 15.37
C ASN A 227 2.21 -28.14 14.98
N GLN A 228 3.33 -28.85 14.79
CA GLN A 228 4.60 -28.27 14.33
C GLN A 228 4.47 -27.49 13.00
N HIS A 229 3.69 -28.00 12.04
CA HIS A 229 3.49 -27.33 10.74
C HIS A 229 2.69 -26.03 10.89
N ILE A 230 1.66 -26.06 11.73
CA ILE A 230 0.81 -24.90 12.01
C ILE A 230 1.61 -23.83 12.75
N THR A 231 2.45 -24.24 13.71
CA THR A 231 3.31 -23.35 14.47
C THR A 231 4.26 -22.58 13.55
N GLY A 232 4.89 -23.26 12.57
CA GLY A 232 5.72 -22.60 11.55
C GLY A 232 4.93 -21.61 10.68
N ASN A 233 3.75 -22.00 10.22
CA ASN A 233 2.86 -21.14 9.43
C ASN A 233 2.37 -19.91 10.21
N LEU A 234 2.03 -20.08 11.48
CA LEU A 234 1.63 -19.00 12.39
C LEU A 234 2.75 -17.97 12.52
N PHE A 235 3.99 -18.40 12.81
CA PHE A 235 5.10 -17.46 12.95
C PHE A 235 5.45 -16.75 11.64
N HIS A 236 5.36 -17.44 10.50
CA HIS A 236 5.54 -16.80 9.20
C HIS A 236 4.47 -15.74 8.94
N PHE A 237 3.21 -16.03 9.27
CA PHE A 237 2.10 -15.07 9.16
C PHE A 237 2.31 -13.86 10.07
N LEU A 238 2.63 -14.07 11.36
CA LEU A 238 2.84 -12.99 12.33
C LEU A 238 4.03 -12.09 11.98
N GLU A 239 5.08 -12.65 11.37
CA GLU A 239 6.23 -11.88 10.89
C GLU A 239 5.92 -11.12 9.59
N ARG A 240 5.09 -11.69 8.70
CA ARG A 240 4.62 -11.00 7.48
C ARG A 240 3.76 -9.78 7.82
N GLU A 241 2.83 -9.93 8.75
CA GLU A 241 1.88 -8.89 9.17
C GLU A 241 2.34 -8.13 10.44
N ARG A 242 3.66 -8.03 10.65
CA ARG A 242 4.24 -7.44 11.87
C ARG A 242 3.70 -6.04 12.15
N ASP A 243 3.64 -5.19 11.12
CA ASP A 243 3.20 -3.80 11.23
C ASP A 243 1.67 -3.68 11.39
N ASN A 244 0.89 -4.69 10.99
CA ASN A 244 -0.57 -4.67 11.02
C ASN A 244 -1.18 -5.18 12.34
N GLY A 245 -0.35 -5.68 13.26
CA GLY A 245 -0.78 -6.21 14.56
C GLY A 245 -0.08 -7.50 14.95
N GLY A 246 0.70 -8.10 14.04
CA GLY A 246 1.47 -9.31 14.32
C GLY A 246 2.44 -9.15 15.50
N SER A 247 3.06 -7.97 15.67
CA SER A 247 3.94 -7.68 16.82
C SER A 247 3.25 -7.81 18.18
N VAL A 248 1.99 -7.37 18.28
CA VAL A 248 1.20 -7.39 19.51
C VAL A 248 0.82 -8.83 19.87
N ILE A 249 0.39 -9.63 18.89
CA ILE A 249 0.09 -11.05 19.09
C ILE A 249 1.36 -11.79 19.53
N LEU A 250 2.48 -11.51 18.88
CA LEU A 250 3.78 -12.09 19.21
C LEU A 250 4.20 -11.79 20.64
N TYR A 251 3.99 -10.55 21.09
CA TYR A 251 4.25 -10.12 22.45
C TYR A 251 3.39 -10.90 23.45
N ILE A 252 2.08 -11.04 23.18
CA ILE A 252 1.17 -11.79 24.04
C ILE A 252 1.57 -13.26 24.12
N LEU A 253 1.80 -13.91 22.97
CA LEU A 253 2.16 -15.33 22.91
C LEU A 253 3.50 -15.61 23.61
N SER A 254 4.51 -14.74 23.44
CA SER A 254 5.83 -14.93 24.06
C SER A 254 5.83 -14.66 25.58
N THR A 255 5.00 -13.72 26.04
CA THR A 255 4.97 -13.31 27.46
C THR A 255 4.09 -14.23 28.29
N PHE A 256 2.87 -14.51 27.81
CA PHE A 256 1.81 -15.12 28.62
C PHE A 256 1.48 -16.57 28.24
N CYS A 257 1.87 -17.02 27.06
CA CYS A 257 1.54 -18.36 26.58
C CYS A 257 2.78 -19.28 26.54
N HIS A 258 2.52 -20.59 26.56
CA HIS A 258 3.46 -21.65 26.27
C HIS A 258 2.92 -22.42 25.05
N LEU A 259 3.68 -22.39 23.95
CA LEU A 259 3.31 -23.06 22.70
C LEU A 259 4.04 -24.40 22.65
N ASP A 260 3.29 -25.49 22.79
CA ASP A 260 3.82 -26.84 22.72
C ASP A 260 3.70 -27.34 21.27
N SER A 261 4.84 -27.45 20.58
CA SER A 261 4.90 -27.94 19.20
C SER A 261 4.88 -29.46 19.20
N THR A 262 3.76 -30.06 18.79
CA THR A 262 3.60 -31.50 18.66
C THR A 262 3.80 -31.95 17.21
N ALA A 263 4.60 -33.00 17.00
CA ALA A 263 4.76 -33.63 15.68
C ALA A 263 3.60 -34.61 15.47
N ARG A 264 2.43 -34.08 15.05
CA ARG A 264 1.19 -34.85 14.87
C ARG A 264 0.56 -34.60 13.50
N GLY A 265 -0.36 -35.47 13.10
CA GLY A 265 -1.31 -35.18 12.02
C GLY A 265 -2.45 -34.27 12.52
N PRO A 266 -3.23 -33.63 11.62
CA PRO A 266 -4.37 -32.82 12.02
C PRO A 266 -5.48 -33.70 12.59
N ILE A 267 -5.88 -33.47 13.84
CA ILE A 267 -6.94 -34.28 14.48
C ILE A 267 -8.25 -33.50 14.42
N GLU A 268 -9.15 -33.92 13.54
CA GLU A 268 -10.56 -33.54 13.67
C GLU A 268 -11.24 -34.45 14.70
N PRO A 269 -12.16 -33.92 15.54
CA PRO A 269 -12.95 -34.70 16.50
C PRO A 269 -13.74 -35.88 15.90
N PHE A 270 -13.92 -35.86 14.57
CA PHE A 270 -14.67 -36.84 13.77
C PHE A 270 -13.82 -37.51 12.67
N SER A 271 -12.50 -37.34 12.68
CA SER A 271 -11.62 -38.00 11.71
C SER A 271 -11.68 -39.53 11.87
N PHE A 272 -11.49 -40.27 10.76
CA PHE A 272 -11.50 -41.73 10.77
C PHE A 272 -10.46 -42.32 11.74
N GLU A 273 -9.34 -41.61 11.94
CA GLU A 273 -8.32 -41.96 12.92
C GLU A 273 -8.80 -41.74 14.37
N ALA A 274 -9.51 -40.65 14.65
CA ALA A 274 -10.15 -40.44 15.96
C ALA A 274 -11.23 -41.50 16.25
N ILE A 275 -12.02 -41.91 15.25
CA ILE A 275 -13.04 -42.98 15.38
C ILE A 275 -12.37 -44.35 15.56
N TYR A 276 -11.32 -44.65 14.79
CA TYR A 276 -10.55 -45.89 14.90
C TYR A 276 -9.89 -46.03 16.28
N ARG A 277 -9.28 -44.97 16.81
CA ARG A 277 -8.69 -44.94 18.15
C ARG A 277 -9.74 -45.07 19.25
N ARG A 278 -10.89 -44.38 19.11
CA ARG A 278 -12.05 -44.50 20.02
C ARG A 278 -12.64 -45.91 20.00
N SER A 279 -12.57 -46.62 18.85
CA SER A 279 -13.02 -48.01 18.72
C SER A 279 -12.07 -49.04 19.35
N GLN A 280 -10.80 -48.68 19.59
CA GLN A 280 -9.81 -49.53 20.24
C GLN A 280 -9.67 -49.28 21.75
N ASN A 281 -10.50 -48.42 22.37
CA ASN A 281 -10.33 -47.98 23.77
C ASN A 281 -8.90 -47.44 24.05
N LEU A 282 -8.23 -46.88 23.05
CA LEU A 282 -7.07 -46.02 23.28
C LEU A 282 -7.64 -44.68 23.76
N ASP A 283 -7.41 -44.35 25.03
CA ASP A 283 -7.93 -43.17 25.69
C ASP A 283 -7.67 -41.91 24.84
N ILE A 284 -8.68 -41.04 24.81
CA ILE A 284 -8.61 -39.72 24.17
C ILE A 284 -7.35 -39.01 24.71
N ASP A 285 -6.46 -38.61 23.81
CA ASP A 285 -5.10 -38.15 24.09
C ASP A 285 -4.99 -37.28 25.36
N GLU A 286 -4.10 -37.67 26.27
CA GLU A 286 -3.53 -36.87 27.39
C GLU A 286 -3.15 -35.42 27.02
N ILE A 287 -3.07 -35.09 25.73
CA ILE A 287 -2.64 -33.79 25.21
C ILE A 287 -3.82 -32.81 25.08
N ASP A 288 -5.05 -33.25 24.74
CA ASP A 288 -6.23 -32.38 24.85
C ASP A 288 -6.58 -32.11 26.34
N LEU A 289 -6.07 -32.96 27.24
CA LEU A 289 -6.13 -32.75 28.70
C LEU A 289 -5.11 -31.71 29.22
N GLN A 290 -4.18 -31.21 28.40
CA GLN A 290 -3.13 -30.25 28.81
C GLN A 290 -3.37 -28.80 28.34
N GLU A 291 -4.47 -28.54 27.62
CA GLU A 291 -4.84 -27.19 27.20
C GLU A 291 -5.35 -26.35 28.38
N GLY A 292 -4.90 -25.09 28.44
CA GLY A 292 -5.37 -24.13 29.44
C GLY A 292 -4.35 -23.80 30.51
N ILE A 293 -4.83 -23.31 31.64
CA ILE A 293 -3.99 -23.01 32.79
C ILE A 293 -3.85 -24.27 33.65
N PRO A 294 -2.62 -24.73 33.94
CA PRO A 294 -2.41 -25.87 34.81
C PRO A 294 -3.15 -25.72 36.15
N GLY A 295 -4.01 -26.68 36.47
CA GLY A 295 -4.76 -26.74 37.73
C GLY A 295 -6.12 -26.04 37.75
N VAL A 296 -6.61 -25.48 36.63
CA VAL A 296 -7.98 -24.96 36.53
C VAL A 296 -8.73 -25.58 35.36
N PHE A 297 -9.96 -26.01 35.64
CA PHE A 297 -10.83 -26.67 34.69
C PHE A 297 -11.49 -25.63 33.79
N THR A 298 -11.03 -25.51 32.54
CA THR A 298 -11.60 -24.62 31.51
C THR A 298 -12.54 -25.35 30.54
N GLY A 299 -13.17 -26.46 30.96
CA GLY A 299 -14.22 -27.14 30.19
C GLY A 299 -13.74 -28.22 29.22
N ILE A 300 -12.43 -28.42 29.05
CA ILE A 300 -11.84 -29.59 28.40
C ILE A 300 -10.96 -30.24 29.46
N SER A 301 -11.22 -31.52 29.74
CA SER A 301 -10.95 -32.10 31.04
C SER A 301 -9.46 -32.14 31.36
N ASN A 302 -9.03 -31.38 32.36
CA ASN A 302 -7.84 -31.64 33.14
C ASN A 302 -8.14 -32.82 34.08
N ARG A 303 -7.64 -34.02 33.74
CA ARG A 303 -7.72 -35.21 34.60
C ARG A 303 -6.35 -35.81 34.88
N ASP A 304 -5.29 -34.99 34.90
CA ASP A 304 -4.10 -35.46 35.59
C ASP A 304 -3.14 -34.37 36.06
N LEU A 305 -3.10 -34.15 37.37
CA LEU A 305 -1.92 -33.64 38.09
C LEU A 305 -1.82 -34.22 39.51
N LEU A 306 -2.66 -35.20 39.85
CA LEU A 306 -2.75 -35.78 41.20
C LEU A 306 -3.13 -37.27 41.19
N ASP A 307 -3.10 -37.96 40.04
CA ASP A 307 -3.33 -39.39 40.05
C ASP A 307 -2.13 -40.12 40.69
N LYS A 308 -2.20 -40.33 42.00
CA LYS A 308 -1.22 -41.10 42.79
C LYS A 308 -1.19 -42.58 42.41
N THR A 309 -1.96 -43.01 41.41
CA THR A 309 -2.08 -44.41 40.99
C THR A 309 -1.23 -44.76 39.77
N VAL A 310 -0.59 -43.78 39.10
CA VAL A 310 0.41 -44.08 38.05
C VAL A 310 1.64 -44.69 38.72
N PRO A 311 2.01 -45.96 38.41
CA PRO A 311 3.18 -46.58 39.01
C PRO A 311 4.44 -45.85 38.56
N LEU A 312 5.11 -45.17 39.50
CA LEU A 312 6.39 -44.51 39.26
C LEU A 312 7.43 -45.56 38.83
N LYS A 313 7.86 -45.47 37.57
CA LYS A 313 8.99 -46.23 37.03
C LYS A 313 10.29 -45.72 37.65
N LEU A 314 10.69 -46.34 38.75
CA LEU A 314 11.90 -46.01 39.50
C LEU A 314 13.01 -46.97 39.08
N GLY A 315 13.87 -46.54 38.16
CA GLY A 315 15.04 -47.28 37.70
C GLY A 315 16.18 -46.33 37.31
N PRO A 316 17.44 -46.78 37.35
CA PRO A 316 18.56 -46.03 36.79
C PRO A 316 18.36 -45.82 35.28
N LEU A 317 18.78 -44.66 34.78
CA LEU A 317 18.66 -44.33 33.36
C LEU A 317 19.51 -45.31 32.54
N PRO A 318 18.97 -45.96 31.49
CA PRO A 318 19.77 -46.78 30.59
C PRO A 318 20.88 -45.92 29.95
N MET A 319 22.11 -46.43 29.96
CA MET A 319 23.28 -45.77 29.38
C MET A 319 23.10 -45.63 27.85
N GLU A 320 23.53 -44.49 27.28
CA GLU A 320 23.47 -44.27 25.83
C GLU A 320 24.26 -45.35 25.07
N GLU A 321 23.77 -45.75 23.89
CA GLU A 321 24.38 -46.82 23.09
C GLU A 321 25.82 -46.50 22.69
N ASP A 322 26.08 -45.27 22.25
CA ASP A 322 27.42 -44.78 21.91
C ASP A 322 28.35 -44.78 23.14
N LEU A 323 27.86 -44.24 24.28
CA LEU A 323 28.62 -44.20 25.53
C LEU A 323 28.90 -45.61 26.08
N ARG A 324 27.95 -46.54 25.90
CA ARG A 324 28.10 -47.94 26.29
C ARG A 324 29.16 -48.63 25.45
N GLU A 325 29.24 -48.32 24.15
CA GLU A 325 30.31 -48.83 23.28
C GLU A 325 31.68 -48.25 23.67
N ASP A 326 31.74 -46.95 23.98
CA ASP A 326 32.97 -46.28 24.44
C ASP A 326 33.48 -46.87 25.76
N VAL A 327 32.61 -47.01 26.76
CA VAL A 327 32.96 -47.61 28.06
C VAL A 327 33.37 -49.07 27.90
N ARG A 328 32.70 -49.81 27.01
CA ARG A 328 33.07 -51.20 26.72
C ARG A 328 34.45 -51.29 26.07
N ALA A 329 34.77 -50.37 25.14
CA ALA A 329 36.08 -50.31 24.50
C ALA A 329 37.18 -49.98 25.51
N GLU A 330 36.95 -49.00 26.40
CA GLU A 330 37.91 -48.62 27.44
C GLU A 330 38.16 -49.78 28.44
N LEU A 331 37.10 -50.47 28.86
CA LEU A 331 37.22 -51.66 29.73
C LEU A 331 37.91 -52.83 29.03
N GLN A 332 37.70 -53.00 27.73
CA GLN A 332 38.38 -54.02 26.93
C GLN A 332 39.87 -53.74 26.81
N ASP A 333 40.26 -52.47 26.69
CA ASP A 333 41.65 -52.04 26.69
C ASP A 333 42.30 -52.24 28.07
N GLU A 334 41.58 -51.97 29.17
CA GLU A 334 42.09 -52.25 30.52
C GLU A 334 42.24 -53.74 30.83
N ASP A 335 41.27 -54.58 30.42
CA ASP A 335 41.37 -56.05 30.55
C ASP A 335 42.53 -56.62 29.71
N ALA A 336 42.85 -55.99 28.56
CA ALA A 336 44.01 -56.34 27.75
C ALA A 336 45.34 -55.93 28.40
N LEU A 337 45.35 -54.81 29.13
CA LEU A 337 46.53 -54.34 29.87
C LEU A 337 46.78 -55.17 31.14
N ASN A 338 45.72 -55.60 31.82
CA ASN A 338 45.76 -56.30 33.11
C ASN A 338 44.86 -57.55 33.09
N PRO A 339 45.33 -58.69 32.56
CA PRO A 339 44.51 -59.89 32.50
C PRO A 339 44.15 -60.39 33.90
N PRO A 340 42.87 -60.72 34.17
CA PRO A 340 42.44 -61.14 35.50
C PRO A 340 43.05 -62.50 35.90
N PRO A 341 43.33 -62.73 37.20
CA PRO A 341 43.79 -64.03 37.71
C PRO A 341 42.76 -65.14 37.43
N GLU A 342 43.23 -66.36 37.13
CA GLU A 342 42.38 -67.52 36.80
C GLU A 342 41.22 -67.69 37.80
N GLY A 343 39.98 -67.50 37.33
CA GLY A 343 38.75 -67.67 38.11
C GLY A 343 37.94 -66.40 38.40
N ARG A 344 38.39 -65.20 37.99
CA ARG A 344 37.57 -63.96 38.03
C ARG A 344 37.11 -63.57 36.62
N SER A 345 35.86 -63.11 36.50
CA SER A 345 35.31 -62.60 35.24
C SER A 345 36.06 -61.34 34.80
N THR A 346 36.18 -61.13 33.49
CA THR A 346 36.74 -59.90 32.93
C THR A 346 35.86 -58.69 33.28
N LEU A 347 36.44 -57.48 33.29
CA LEU A 347 35.69 -56.25 33.56
C LEU A 347 34.58 -56.05 32.53
N VAL A 348 34.83 -56.41 31.27
CA VAL A 348 33.82 -56.40 30.20
C VAL A 348 32.67 -57.37 30.49
N GLU A 349 32.95 -58.59 30.97
CA GLU A 349 31.91 -59.55 31.36
C GLU A 349 31.11 -59.09 32.57
N GLU A 350 31.74 -58.39 33.53
CA GLU A 350 31.04 -57.81 34.66
C GLU A 350 30.15 -56.62 34.25
N PHE A 351 30.61 -55.79 33.31
CA PHE A 351 29.84 -54.69 32.73
C PHE A 351 28.62 -55.21 31.94
N ASP A 352 28.83 -56.18 31.05
CA ASP A 352 27.76 -56.81 30.28
C ASP A 352 26.74 -57.54 31.20
N ARG A 353 27.21 -58.10 32.32
CA ARG A 353 26.34 -58.72 33.34
C ARG A 353 25.55 -57.69 34.14
N LYS A 354 26.10 -56.51 34.43
CA LYS A 354 25.37 -55.41 35.09
C LYS A 354 24.25 -54.88 34.19
N ILE A 355 24.52 -54.72 32.90
CA ILE A 355 23.51 -54.28 31.92
C ILE A 355 22.39 -55.31 31.76
N LYS A 356 22.71 -56.61 31.69
CA LYS A 356 21.69 -57.69 31.57
C LYS A 356 20.87 -57.93 32.84
N ARG A 357 21.33 -57.50 34.02
CA ARG A 357 20.62 -57.72 35.30
C ARG A 357 19.54 -56.67 35.58
N GLU A 358 19.50 -55.58 34.82
CA GLU A 358 18.56 -54.46 35.00
C GLU A 358 17.25 -54.60 34.21
N GLU A 359 17.04 -55.68 33.45
CA GLU A 359 15.82 -55.89 32.63
C GLU A 359 14.53 -56.11 33.47
N SER A 360 14.63 -56.13 34.81
CA SER A 360 13.48 -56.17 35.73
C SER A 360 13.17 -54.84 36.44
N ALA A 361 13.91 -53.76 36.16
CA ALA A 361 13.57 -52.42 36.60
C ALA A 361 13.10 -51.61 35.39
N ASP A 362 11.78 -51.55 35.19
CA ASP A 362 11.10 -50.74 34.19
C ASP A 362 11.38 -49.26 34.47
N GLY A 363 12.51 -48.74 33.98
CA GLY A 363 12.89 -47.32 34.03
C GLY A 363 12.17 -46.53 32.93
N PRO A 364 11.95 -45.21 33.12
CA PRO A 364 11.25 -44.42 32.12
C PRO A 364 12.06 -44.40 30.83
N ASN A 365 11.40 -44.64 29.69
CA ASN A 365 12.06 -44.49 28.40
C ASN A 365 12.46 -43.02 28.23
N ARG A 366 13.58 -42.71 27.59
CA ARG A 366 14.02 -41.31 27.41
C ARG A 366 13.02 -40.46 26.62
N ALA A 367 12.18 -41.10 25.80
CA ALA A 367 11.04 -40.47 25.13
C ALA A 367 9.88 -40.08 26.08
N GLU A 368 9.79 -40.72 27.25
CA GLU A 368 8.80 -40.42 28.31
C GLU A 368 9.33 -39.37 29.29
N LEU A 369 10.60 -38.97 29.19
CA LEU A 369 11.13 -37.88 30.01
C LEU A 369 10.55 -36.55 29.54
N PRO A 370 9.94 -35.76 30.43
CA PRO A 370 9.44 -34.45 30.07
C PRO A 370 10.61 -33.60 29.62
N LEU A 371 10.54 -33.08 28.39
CA LEU A 371 11.50 -32.12 27.90
C LEU A 371 11.54 -30.90 28.85
N PRO A 372 12.72 -30.27 29.03
CA PRO A 372 12.79 -29.05 29.80
C PRO A 372 11.82 -28.02 29.19
N PRO A 373 11.12 -27.23 30.02
CA PRO A 373 10.14 -26.28 29.53
C PRO A 373 10.80 -25.30 28.57
N SER A 374 10.23 -25.16 27.38
CA SER A 374 10.76 -24.25 26.36
C SER A 374 10.85 -22.83 26.94
N ARG A 375 12.03 -22.23 26.85
CA ARG A 375 12.29 -20.90 27.41
C ARG A 375 11.92 -19.86 26.36
N ALA A 376 11.62 -18.63 26.77
CA ALA A 376 11.39 -17.51 25.84
C ALA A 376 12.53 -17.31 24.82
N ARG A 377 13.75 -17.77 25.15
CA ARG A 377 14.89 -17.80 24.23
C ARG A 377 14.68 -18.72 23.03
N ASP A 378 14.00 -19.85 23.19
CA ASP A 378 13.81 -20.84 22.13
C ASP A 378 12.85 -20.31 21.06
N VAL A 379 11.79 -19.62 21.50
CA VAL A 379 10.86 -18.89 20.62
C VAL A 379 11.60 -17.82 19.80
N VAL A 380 12.50 -17.07 20.42
CA VAL A 380 13.32 -16.07 19.73
C VAL A 380 14.26 -16.72 18.72
N MET A 381 14.86 -17.87 19.05
CA MET A 381 15.73 -18.61 18.13
C MET A 381 14.95 -19.17 16.93
N GLU A 382 13.75 -19.71 17.12
CA GLU A 382 12.88 -20.15 16.03
C GLU A 382 12.45 -18.99 15.13
N MET A 383 12.09 -17.84 15.72
CA MET A 383 11.79 -16.63 14.94
C MET A 383 12.99 -16.15 14.13
N GLN A 384 14.19 -16.24 14.70
CA GLN A 384 15.40 -15.90 13.97
C GLN A 384 15.61 -16.83 12.78
N LYS A 385 15.42 -18.15 12.95
CA LYS A 385 15.47 -19.12 11.83
C LYS A 385 14.44 -18.78 10.75
N VAL A 386 13.21 -18.45 11.13
CA VAL A 386 12.16 -18.04 10.17
C VAL A 386 12.57 -16.79 9.40
N ARG A 387 13.15 -15.79 10.08
CA ARG A 387 13.67 -14.57 9.45
C ARG A 387 14.80 -14.87 8.49
N GLU A 388 15.78 -15.65 8.91
CA GLU A 388 16.90 -16.05 8.06
C GLU A 388 16.41 -16.81 6.83
N ASN A 389 15.47 -17.75 6.99
CA ASN A 389 14.90 -18.49 5.86
C ASN A 389 14.13 -17.54 4.93
N ARG A 390 13.30 -16.64 5.46
CA ARG A 390 12.60 -15.63 4.67
C ARG A 390 13.59 -14.76 3.88
N ASP A 391 14.64 -14.29 4.53
CA ASP A 391 15.62 -13.39 3.91
C ASP A 391 16.47 -14.11 2.86
N ARG A 392 16.78 -15.40 3.06
CA ARG A 392 17.45 -16.25 2.05
C ARG A 392 16.61 -16.50 0.80
N PHE A 393 15.29 -16.69 0.96
CA PHE A 393 14.38 -17.01 -0.14
C PHE A 393 13.56 -15.81 -0.62
N LYS A 394 13.93 -14.59 -0.20
CA LYS A 394 13.29 -13.38 -0.68
C LYS A 394 13.59 -13.23 -2.17
N ILE A 395 12.54 -13.19 -2.98
CA ILE A 395 12.66 -12.85 -4.40
C ILE A 395 12.93 -11.35 -4.47
N GLU A 396 14.20 -10.96 -4.49
CA GLU A 396 14.59 -9.60 -4.86
C GLU A 396 14.25 -9.42 -6.34
N GLY A 397 13.35 -8.48 -6.64
CA GLY A 397 12.70 -8.36 -7.94
C GLY A 397 13.69 -8.21 -9.09
N ARG A 398 14.06 -9.33 -9.71
CA ARG A 398 14.55 -9.45 -11.10
C ARG A 398 14.73 -10.92 -11.48
N THR A 399 13.79 -11.47 -12.26
CA THR A 399 14.12 -12.57 -13.17
C THR A 399 14.92 -11.97 -14.33
N GLY A 400 16.12 -12.49 -14.59
CA GLY A 400 17.10 -11.86 -15.46
C GLY A 400 16.57 -11.48 -16.84
N GLY A 401 16.71 -10.20 -17.20
CA GLY A 401 16.68 -9.64 -18.57
C GLY A 401 15.39 -9.79 -19.40
N VAL A 402 14.50 -10.72 -19.07
CA VAL A 402 13.23 -10.99 -19.73
C VAL A 402 12.15 -10.32 -18.90
N GLY A 403 11.57 -9.24 -19.41
CA GLY A 403 10.47 -8.54 -18.75
C GLY A 403 9.30 -9.48 -18.44
N VAL A 404 8.51 -9.14 -17.41
CA VAL A 404 7.35 -9.94 -16.99
C VAL A 404 6.41 -10.16 -18.18
N ALA A 405 6.15 -11.43 -18.53
CA ALA A 405 5.15 -11.76 -19.53
C ALA A 405 3.78 -11.32 -19.01
N ALA A 406 3.13 -10.40 -19.72
CA ALA A 406 1.81 -9.91 -19.39
C ALA A 406 0.78 -10.47 -20.39
N SER A 407 -0.34 -10.92 -19.86
CA SER A 407 -1.49 -11.33 -20.68
C SER A 407 -2.39 -10.12 -20.91
N ALA A 408 -2.96 -9.96 -22.10
CA ALA A 408 -3.89 -8.87 -22.41
C ALA A 408 -5.22 -9.41 -22.92
N CYS A 409 -6.32 -8.93 -22.33
CA CYS A 409 -7.69 -9.14 -22.77
C CYS A 409 -8.23 -7.81 -23.33
N MET A 410 -8.65 -7.82 -24.59
CA MET A 410 -9.16 -6.63 -25.28
C MET A 410 -10.68 -6.72 -25.46
N PHE A 411 -11.41 -5.77 -24.89
CA PHE A 411 -12.83 -5.55 -25.12
C PHE A 411 -13.05 -4.54 -26.25
N THR A 412 -13.55 -5.04 -27.38
CA THR A 412 -13.83 -4.21 -28.55
C THR A 412 -15.32 -3.92 -28.66
N PHE A 413 -15.68 -2.64 -28.61
CA PHE A 413 -17.07 -2.20 -28.76
C PHE A 413 -17.37 -1.88 -30.22
N HIS A 414 -18.37 -2.57 -30.76
CA HIS A 414 -18.86 -2.40 -32.12
C HIS A 414 -20.09 -1.50 -32.16
N ASN A 415 -20.43 -0.98 -33.35
CA ASN A 415 -21.65 -0.21 -33.62
C ASN A 415 -21.79 1.07 -32.79
N THR A 416 -20.67 1.72 -32.46
CA THR A 416 -20.65 2.98 -31.70
C THR A 416 -20.76 4.23 -32.58
N LEU A 417 -20.49 4.12 -33.89
CA LEU A 417 -20.58 5.22 -34.87
C LEU A 417 -19.83 6.50 -34.43
N GLY A 418 -18.72 6.33 -33.70
CA GLY A 418 -17.93 7.47 -33.19
C GLY A 418 -18.57 8.24 -32.03
N SER A 419 -19.71 7.78 -31.47
CA SER A 419 -20.39 8.45 -30.36
C SER A 419 -19.72 8.26 -29.00
N VAL A 420 -18.70 7.42 -28.88
CA VAL A 420 -18.05 7.11 -27.61
C VAL A 420 -16.91 8.08 -27.33
N SER A 421 -16.95 8.73 -26.17
CA SER A 421 -15.96 9.72 -25.75
C SER A 421 -15.03 9.23 -24.65
N CYS A 422 -15.54 8.42 -23.70
CA CYS A 422 -14.74 7.90 -22.59
C CYS A 422 -15.22 6.52 -22.16
N MET A 423 -14.32 5.79 -21.49
CA MET A 423 -14.57 4.46 -20.99
C MET A 423 -13.82 4.26 -19.67
N ASP A 424 -14.43 3.52 -18.75
CA ASP A 424 -13.76 3.03 -17.56
C ASP A 424 -14.23 1.61 -17.22
N PHE A 425 -13.35 0.85 -16.58
CA PHE A 425 -13.65 -0.47 -16.05
C PHE A 425 -13.78 -0.37 -14.53
N SER A 426 -14.70 -1.15 -13.99
CA SER A 426 -14.81 -1.38 -12.55
C SER A 426 -13.56 -2.11 -12.03
N LYS A 427 -13.22 -1.93 -10.74
CA LYS A 427 -12.01 -2.49 -10.14
C LYS A 427 -12.05 -4.01 -9.96
N ASP A 428 -13.24 -4.57 -9.82
CA ASP A 428 -13.52 -6.01 -9.86
C ASP A 428 -13.54 -6.57 -11.29
N HIS A 429 -13.50 -5.69 -12.30
CA HIS A 429 -13.54 -6.02 -13.73
C HIS A 429 -14.82 -6.75 -14.15
N GLU A 430 -15.94 -6.56 -13.44
CA GLU A 430 -17.23 -7.15 -13.79
C GLU A 430 -18.05 -6.25 -14.70
N MET A 431 -17.89 -4.93 -14.55
CA MET A 431 -18.63 -3.90 -15.26
C MET A 431 -17.72 -2.96 -16.07
N VAL A 432 -18.29 -2.42 -17.14
CA VAL A 432 -17.70 -1.38 -17.98
C VAL A 432 -18.71 -0.25 -18.18
N ALA A 433 -18.28 0.98 -18.03
CA ALA A 433 -19.08 2.17 -18.28
C ALA A 433 -18.50 2.95 -19.47
N ILE A 434 -19.37 3.41 -20.36
CA ILE A 434 -19.02 4.21 -21.53
C ILE A 434 -19.85 5.49 -21.52
N GLY A 435 -19.17 6.63 -21.54
CA GLY A 435 -19.78 7.93 -21.78
C GLY A 435 -19.87 8.23 -23.28
N THR A 436 -20.97 8.84 -23.70
CA THR A 436 -21.20 9.20 -25.10
C THR A 436 -21.24 10.70 -25.35
N THR A 437 -21.08 11.07 -26.63
CA THR A 437 -21.36 12.40 -27.21
C THR A 437 -22.78 12.85 -26.94
N ASP A 438 -23.72 11.91 -26.93
CA ASP A 438 -25.16 12.16 -26.87
C ASP A 438 -25.69 12.27 -25.44
N SER A 439 -24.83 12.63 -24.48
CA SER A 439 -25.19 12.93 -23.09
C SER A 439 -25.75 11.75 -22.27
N TYR A 440 -25.45 10.51 -22.65
CA TYR A 440 -25.81 9.35 -21.85
C TYR A 440 -24.58 8.51 -21.49
N ILE A 441 -24.74 7.72 -20.45
CA ILE A 441 -23.74 6.73 -20.05
C ILE A 441 -24.40 5.37 -20.23
N ARG A 442 -23.66 4.41 -20.77
CA ARG A 442 -24.12 3.03 -20.85
C ARG A 442 -23.18 2.14 -20.04
N VAL A 443 -23.76 1.27 -19.23
CA VAL A 443 -23.03 0.34 -18.37
C VAL A 443 -23.38 -1.08 -18.81
N TRP A 444 -22.37 -1.94 -18.93
CA TRP A 444 -22.54 -3.35 -19.25
C TRP A 444 -21.89 -4.22 -18.19
N HIS A 445 -22.46 -5.40 -17.98
CA HIS A 445 -21.79 -6.51 -17.32
C HIS A 445 -20.97 -7.32 -18.33
N LEU A 446 -19.67 -7.49 -18.08
CA LEU A 446 -18.73 -8.13 -19.01
C LEU A 446 -18.97 -9.64 -19.15
N GLU A 447 -19.37 -10.31 -18.07
CA GLU A 447 -19.75 -11.74 -18.11
C GLU A 447 -21.16 -12.01 -18.69
N GLY A 448 -21.91 -10.97 -19.04
CA GLY A 448 -23.28 -11.11 -19.56
C GLY A 448 -24.35 -11.45 -18.50
N LYS A 449 -23.99 -11.49 -17.21
CA LYS A 449 -24.96 -11.61 -16.11
C LYS A 449 -25.89 -10.39 -16.07
N PRO A 450 -27.15 -10.56 -15.61
CA PRO A 450 -28.08 -9.45 -15.49
C PRO A 450 -27.62 -8.47 -14.41
N LEU A 451 -27.71 -7.17 -14.72
CA LEU A 451 -27.43 -6.10 -13.79
C LEU A 451 -28.56 -6.04 -12.75
N LYS A 452 -28.26 -6.42 -11.50
CA LYS A 452 -29.22 -6.44 -10.40
C LYS A 452 -29.68 -5.03 -10.07
N SER A 453 -30.97 -4.88 -9.73
CA SER A 453 -31.55 -3.63 -9.23
C SER A 453 -32.20 -3.87 -7.88
N LYS A 454 -31.99 -2.97 -6.93
CA LYS A 454 -32.67 -2.98 -5.63
C LYS A 454 -34.08 -2.38 -5.70
N ARG A 455 -34.47 -1.77 -6.83
CA ARG A 455 -35.83 -1.23 -7.01
C ARG A 455 -36.84 -2.38 -7.12
N ALA A 456 -37.91 -2.32 -6.33
CA ALA A 456 -38.97 -3.32 -6.34
C ALA A 456 -39.59 -3.50 -7.75
N ASP A 457 -39.83 -2.38 -8.44
CA ASP A 457 -40.44 -2.35 -9.78
C ASP A 457 -39.56 -2.97 -10.87
N GLU A 458 -38.25 -3.12 -10.61
CA GLU A 458 -37.27 -3.53 -11.61
C GLU A 458 -36.52 -4.82 -11.25
N LYS A 459 -36.97 -5.53 -10.21
CA LYS A 459 -36.29 -6.71 -9.67
C LYS A 459 -36.22 -7.87 -10.67
N ASP A 460 -37.19 -7.95 -11.59
CA ASP A 460 -37.32 -9.04 -12.57
C ASP A 460 -36.67 -8.75 -13.93
N PHE A 461 -36.15 -7.54 -14.16
CA PHE A 461 -35.51 -7.21 -15.43
C PHE A 461 -34.13 -7.89 -15.56
N LYS A 462 -33.98 -8.71 -16.60
CA LYS A 462 -32.74 -9.43 -16.91
C LYS A 462 -31.99 -8.78 -18.07
N PHE A 463 -31.63 -7.51 -17.91
CA PHE A 463 -30.76 -6.82 -18.88
C PHE A 463 -29.31 -6.87 -18.41
N ASN A 464 -28.40 -7.23 -19.31
CA ASN A 464 -26.95 -7.19 -19.07
C ASN A 464 -26.34 -5.79 -19.29
N ASN A 465 -27.16 -4.82 -19.70
CA ASN A 465 -26.77 -3.44 -19.91
C ASN A 465 -27.84 -2.48 -19.41
N ARG A 466 -27.43 -1.28 -19.01
CA ARG A 466 -28.31 -0.20 -18.58
C ARG A 466 -27.83 1.14 -19.11
N LYS A 467 -28.80 2.01 -19.43
CA LYS A 467 -28.56 3.38 -19.90
C LYS A 467 -28.87 4.35 -18.75
N LEU A 468 -27.90 5.18 -18.41
CA LEU A 468 -28.02 6.27 -17.45
C LEU A 468 -28.21 7.58 -18.21
N ILE A 469 -29.27 8.31 -17.88
CA ILE A 469 -29.66 9.55 -18.55
C ILE A 469 -29.78 10.64 -17.49
N GLY A 470 -29.20 11.80 -17.78
CA GLY A 470 -29.33 12.97 -16.91
C GLY A 470 -28.45 14.13 -17.33
N HIS A 471 -27.29 13.88 -17.93
CA HIS A 471 -26.44 14.92 -18.50
C HIS A 471 -27.13 15.64 -19.68
N SER A 472 -26.73 16.89 -19.90
CA SER A 472 -27.27 17.73 -20.97
C SER A 472 -26.27 17.96 -22.11
N ALA A 473 -25.05 17.45 -21.97
CA ALA A 473 -24.01 17.49 -22.99
C ALA A 473 -23.10 16.24 -22.93
N GLN A 474 -22.12 16.20 -23.82
CA GLN A 474 -21.16 15.10 -23.97
C GLN A 474 -20.44 14.78 -22.65
N VAL A 475 -20.30 13.49 -22.37
CA VAL A 475 -19.62 12.99 -21.16
C VAL A 475 -18.12 12.83 -21.43
N PHE A 476 -17.26 13.55 -20.74
CA PHE A 476 -15.81 13.51 -20.98
C PHE A 476 -15.06 12.48 -20.14
N SER A 477 -15.55 12.15 -18.95
CA SER A 477 -14.96 11.13 -18.08
C SER A 477 -16.02 10.41 -17.29
N VAL A 478 -15.78 9.12 -17.07
CA VAL A 478 -16.51 8.28 -16.12
C VAL A 478 -15.49 7.61 -15.22
N SER A 479 -15.83 7.41 -13.95
CA SER A 479 -14.95 6.76 -12.97
C SER A 479 -15.77 5.94 -11.99
N PHE A 480 -15.49 4.64 -11.89
CA PHE A 480 -16.11 3.79 -10.89
C PHE A 480 -15.54 4.10 -9.51
N SER A 481 -16.40 4.11 -8.48
CA SER A 481 -15.91 4.10 -7.10
C SER A 481 -15.19 2.78 -6.85
N ASP A 482 -14.09 2.82 -6.11
CA ASP A 482 -13.52 1.58 -5.59
C ASP A 482 -14.59 0.81 -4.81
N ALA A 483 -14.61 -0.52 -4.98
CA ALA A 483 -15.45 -1.38 -4.19
C ALA A 483 -15.10 -1.12 -2.72
N ILE A 484 -16.06 -0.57 -1.98
CA ILE A 484 -15.90 -0.24 -0.56
C ILE A 484 -15.83 -1.57 0.20
N ALA A 485 -14.69 -2.25 0.15
CA ALA A 485 -14.31 -3.26 1.11
C ALA A 485 -13.71 -2.52 2.31
N LYS A 486 -14.64 -1.95 3.08
CA LYS A 486 -14.61 -1.48 4.49
C LYS A 486 -15.52 -0.27 4.66
N LEU A 487 -16.83 -0.51 4.56
CA LEU A 487 -17.69 0.09 5.58
C LEU A 487 -17.50 -0.80 6.80
N ASP A 488 -16.52 -0.48 7.65
CA ASP A 488 -16.38 -1.16 8.95
C ASP A 488 -17.63 -0.92 9.83
N HIS A 489 -18.58 -0.04 9.43
CA HIS A 489 -19.87 0.13 10.10
C HIS A 489 -20.98 0.52 9.11
N ALA A 490 -22.11 -0.20 9.13
CA ALA A 490 -23.40 0.37 8.71
C ALA A 490 -23.80 1.43 9.76
N PRO A 491 -24.11 2.70 9.42
CA PRO A 491 -24.33 3.72 10.44
C PRO A 491 -25.60 3.50 11.27
N PHE A 492 -26.59 2.76 10.76
CA PHE A 492 -27.82 2.43 11.47
C PHE A 492 -28.49 1.17 10.89
N GLY A 493 -28.67 0.12 11.71
CA GLY A 493 -29.72 -0.89 11.49
C GLY A 493 -29.28 -2.37 11.37
N GLU A 494 -29.62 -3.13 12.42
CA GLU A 494 -29.77 -4.60 12.53
C GLU A 494 -28.55 -5.52 12.33
N GLU A 495 -27.85 -5.73 13.44
CA GLU A 495 -27.04 -6.93 13.71
C GLU A 495 -27.94 -8.18 13.76
N GLY A 496 -27.53 -9.27 13.10
CA GLY A 496 -28.06 -10.60 13.42
C GLY A 496 -28.45 -11.54 12.28
N LYS A 497 -28.13 -11.28 11.00
CA LYS A 497 -28.31 -12.28 9.94
C LYS A 497 -27.16 -12.30 8.93
N GLY A 498 -26.40 -13.39 8.98
CA GLY A 498 -25.56 -13.93 7.91
C GLY A 498 -24.62 -12.93 7.26
N GLU A 499 -23.34 -12.95 7.66
CA GLU A 499 -22.29 -12.29 6.90
C GLU A 499 -22.32 -12.82 5.46
N GLY A 500 -22.89 -12.02 4.56
CA GLY A 500 -22.85 -12.28 3.13
C GLY A 500 -21.41 -12.18 2.64
N PRO A 501 -21.08 -12.79 1.49
CA PRO A 501 -19.77 -12.61 0.88
C PRO A 501 -19.47 -11.12 0.75
N ILE A 502 -18.23 -10.72 1.04
CA ILE A 502 -17.76 -9.34 0.90
C ILE A 502 -18.19 -8.85 -0.48
N GLU A 503 -19.12 -7.88 -0.52
CA GLU A 503 -19.61 -7.33 -1.79
C GLU A 503 -18.48 -6.53 -2.42
N THR A 504 -17.74 -7.16 -3.34
CA THR A 504 -16.67 -6.53 -4.12
C THR A 504 -17.19 -5.68 -5.27
N SER A 505 -18.51 -5.52 -5.39
CA SER A 505 -19.13 -4.77 -6.48
C SER A 505 -18.97 -3.26 -6.31
N SER A 506 -18.66 -2.58 -7.41
CA SER A 506 -18.65 -1.11 -7.44
C SER A 506 -20.08 -0.58 -7.29
N LYS A 507 -20.35 0.25 -6.28
CA LYS A 507 -21.71 0.74 -5.96
C LYS A 507 -22.03 2.11 -6.55
N LEU A 508 -21.01 2.93 -6.77
CA LEU A 508 -21.17 4.29 -7.28
C LEU A 508 -20.40 4.47 -8.59
N LEU A 509 -20.93 5.33 -9.45
CA LEU A 509 -20.27 5.79 -10.66
C LEU A 509 -20.24 7.30 -10.66
N LEU A 510 -19.07 7.86 -10.91
CA LEU A 510 -18.85 9.29 -11.12
C LEU A 510 -18.80 9.57 -12.61
N SER A 511 -19.33 10.72 -13.01
CA SER A 511 -19.29 11.16 -14.40
C SER A 511 -19.19 12.68 -14.49
N CYS A 512 -18.45 13.16 -15.48
CA CYS A 512 -18.34 14.59 -15.78
C CYS A 512 -18.69 14.89 -17.23
N SER A 513 -19.25 16.07 -17.44
CA SER A 513 -19.86 16.46 -18.72
C SER A 513 -19.42 17.86 -19.14
N ALA A 514 -19.59 18.13 -20.44
CA ALA A 514 -19.39 19.44 -21.02
C ALA A 514 -20.37 20.51 -20.50
N ASP A 515 -21.48 20.08 -19.87
CA ASP A 515 -22.48 20.97 -19.25
C ASP A 515 -22.00 21.61 -17.93
N GLY A 516 -20.75 21.34 -17.52
CA GLY A 516 -20.14 21.86 -16.30
C GLY A 516 -20.61 21.16 -15.03
N THR A 517 -21.37 20.06 -15.16
CA THR A 517 -21.84 19.27 -14.02
C THR A 517 -21.05 17.99 -13.84
N VAL A 518 -20.89 17.62 -12.58
CA VAL A 518 -20.39 16.30 -12.18
C VAL A 518 -21.53 15.57 -11.48
N ARG A 519 -21.74 14.30 -11.80
CA ARG A 519 -22.87 13.51 -11.30
C ARG A 519 -22.41 12.20 -10.72
N ILE A 520 -23.05 11.82 -9.61
CA ILE A 520 -22.90 10.51 -9.00
C ILE A 520 -24.17 9.68 -9.27
N TRP A 521 -23.94 8.46 -9.73
CA TRP A 521 -24.98 7.47 -10.01
C TRP A 521 -24.86 6.32 -9.02
N SER A 522 -25.99 5.86 -8.51
CA SER A 522 -26.06 4.59 -7.78
C SER A 522 -26.19 3.44 -8.79
N LEU A 523 -25.30 2.46 -8.70
CA LEU A 523 -25.33 1.24 -9.53
C LEU A 523 -26.25 0.15 -8.96
N ASP A 524 -26.78 0.34 -7.75
CA ASP A 524 -27.80 -0.53 -7.17
C ASP A 524 -29.22 -0.16 -7.65
N ILE A 525 -29.47 1.15 -7.79
CA ILE A 525 -30.78 1.72 -8.14
C ILE A 525 -30.81 2.15 -9.61
N TRP A 526 -29.64 2.34 -10.23
CA TRP A 526 -29.44 2.82 -11.60
C TRP A 526 -30.01 4.22 -11.85
N ALA A 527 -29.86 5.10 -10.87
CA ALA A 527 -30.36 6.46 -10.89
C ALA A 527 -29.29 7.48 -10.47
N CYS A 528 -29.45 8.72 -10.92
CA CYS A 528 -28.65 9.86 -10.48
C CYS A 528 -29.02 10.18 -9.03
N VAL A 529 -28.01 10.25 -8.15
CA VAL A 529 -28.20 10.56 -6.73
C VAL A 529 -27.90 12.02 -6.45
N CYS A 530 -26.75 12.51 -6.93
CA CYS A 530 -26.29 13.87 -6.66
C CYS A 530 -25.72 14.54 -7.91
N VAL A 531 -25.90 15.86 -7.98
CA VAL A 531 -25.36 16.73 -9.02
C VAL A 531 -24.51 17.80 -8.35
N TYR A 532 -23.22 17.82 -8.68
CA TYR A 532 -22.25 18.80 -8.23
C TYR A 532 -22.11 19.88 -9.29
N LYS A 533 -22.32 21.12 -8.86
CA LYS A 533 -22.15 22.31 -9.68
C LYS A 533 -21.13 23.21 -9.01
N GLY A 534 -20.15 23.65 -9.78
CA GLY A 534 -19.17 24.61 -9.29
C GLY A 534 -18.18 25.03 -10.36
N HIS A 535 -17.85 24.16 -11.31
CA HIS A 535 -16.97 24.52 -12.42
C HIS A 535 -17.57 25.61 -13.32
N ASP A 536 -16.71 26.50 -13.79
CA ASP A 536 -17.08 27.53 -14.75
C ASP A 536 -16.75 27.05 -16.17
N GLY A 537 -17.68 26.26 -16.72
CA GLY A 537 -17.51 25.61 -18.03
C GLY A 537 -17.28 24.11 -17.94
N PRO A 538 -16.85 23.47 -19.06
CA PRO A 538 -16.73 22.03 -19.17
C PRO A 538 -15.80 21.38 -18.12
N VAL A 539 -16.22 20.23 -17.60
CA VAL A 539 -15.38 19.40 -16.73
C VAL A 539 -14.77 18.27 -17.57
N MET A 540 -13.46 18.31 -17.74
CA MET A 540 -12.73 17.43 -18.66
C MET A 540 -12.41 16.07 -18.04
N ARG A 541 -12.11 16.03 -16.74
CA ARG A 541 -11.70 14.80 -16.05
C ARG A 541 -12.31 14.72 -14.66
N ALA A 542 -12.71 13.52 -14.25
CA ALA A 542 -13.17 13.24 -12.90
C ALA A 542 -12.68 11.85 -12.47
N GLU A 543 -12.15 11.74 -11.25
CA GLU A 543 -11.56 10.51 -10.71
C GLU A 543 -11.78 10.40 -9.20
N TRP A 544 -12.18 9.21 -8.75
CA TRP A 544 -12.29 8.90 -7.33
C TRP A 544 -10.92 8.84 -6.64
N GLY A 545 -10.89 9.25 -5.37
CA GLY A 545 -9.74 9.03 -4.51
C GLY A 545 -9.63 7.56 -4.07
N PRO A 546 -8.45 7.10 -3.61
CA PRO A 546 -8.18 5.70 -3.27
C PRO A 546 -9.06 5.12 -2.13
N HIS A 547 -9.70 6.00 -1.35
CA HIS A 547 -10.55 5.62 -0.22
C HIS A 547 -12.04 5.88 -0.49
N GLY A 548 -12.43 6.33 -1.68
CA GLY A 548 -13.83 6.55 -2.07
C GLY A 548 -14.55 7.73 -1.41
N HIS A 549 -13.99 8.38 -0.39
CA HIS A 549 -14.64 9.53 0.27
C HIS A 549 -14.57 10.84 -0.53
N TYR A 550 -13.45 11.03 -1.23
CA TYR A 550 -13.14 12.22 -2.00
C TYR A 550 -13.07 11.90 -3.49
N PHE A 551 -13.36 12.87 -4.33
CA PHE A 551 -13.10 12.79 -5.75
C PHE A 551 -12.51 14.09 -6.27
N LEU A 552 -11.72 13.97 -7.33
CA LEU A 552 -10.99 15.05 -7.96
C LEU A 552 -11.60 15.33 -9.32
N THR A 553 -11.62 16.61 -9.68
CA THR A 553 -12.16 17.07 -10.96
C THR A 553 -11.19 18.09 -11.56
N GLY A 554 -11.05 18.06 -12.88
CA GLY A 554 -10.28 19.02 -13.65
C GLY A 554 -11.18 19.70 -14.67
N GLY A 555 -11.22 21.04 -14.62
CA GLY A 555 -12.06 21.86 -15.48
C GLY A 555 -11.30 22.58 -16.58
N TRP A 556 -12.08 23.05 -17.56
CA TRP A 556 -11.61 24.03 -18.55
C TRP A 556 -11.35 25.41 -17.92
N ASP A 557 -11.93 25.68 -16.75
CA ASP A 557 -11.70 26.86 -15.91
C ASP A 557 -10.29 26.95 -15.31
N LYS A 558 -9.37 26.08 -15.72
CA LYS A 558 -7.96 26.02 -15.26
C LYS A 558 -7.81 25.62 -13.79
N THR A 559 -8.90 25.21 -13.14
CA THR A 559 -8.90 24.82 -11.73
C THR A 559 -9.11 23.32 -11.57
N ALA A 560 -8.37 22.73 -10.65
CA ALA A 560 -8.67 21.40 -10.14
C ALA A 560 -9.44 21.57 -8.85
N ARG A 561 -10.47 20.74 -8.63
CA ARG A 561 -11.31 20.84 -7.44
C ARG A 561 -11.43 19.50 -6.76
N VAL A 562 -11.26 19.52 -5.44
CA VAL A 562 -11.47 18.36 -4.59
C VAL A 562 -12.85 18.47 -3.96
N TRP A 563 -13.61 17.40 -4.10
CA TRP A 563 -14.97 17.27 -3.62
C TRP A 563 -15.07 16.15 -2.60
N MET A 564 -16.10 16.23 -1.76
CA MET A 564 -16.54 15.12 -0.91
C MET A 564 -17.82 14.54 -1.46
N GLN A 565 -18.05 13.25 -1.22
CA GLN A 565 -19.32 12.61 -1.55
C GLN A 565 -20.51 13.26 -0.82
N ASP A 566 -20.36 13.63 0.45
CA ASP A 566 -21.49 14.09 1.27
C ASP A 566 -21.86 15.58 1.07
N HIS A 567 -20.95 16.38 0.50
CA HIS A 567 -21.12 17.82 0.36
C HIS A 567 -21.15 18.25 -1.11
N ALA A 568 -22.22 18.92 -1.52
CA ALA A 568 -22.40 19.39 -2.90
C ALA A 568 -21.45 20.53 -3.31
N SER A 569 -20.69 21.12 -2.38
CA SER A 569 -19.75 22.21 -2.63
C SER A 569 -18.30 21.71 -2.63
N ALA A 570 -17.43 22.33 -3.45
CA ALA A 570 -16.03 21.96 -3.52
C ALA A 570 -15.32 22.28 -2.20
N GLN A 571 -14.60 21.30 -1.64
CA GLN A 571 -13.86 21.47 -0.39
C GLN A 571 -12.59 22.28 -0.60
N ARG A 572 -11.93 22.07 -1.75
CA ARG A 572 -10.70 22.78 -2.13
C ARG A 572 -10.74 23.14 -3.60
N ILE A 573 -10.19 24.32 -3.90
CA ILE A 573 -9.96 24.80 -5.26
C ILE A 573 -8.44 24.95 -5.40
N LEU A 574 -7.89 24.24 -6.37
CA LEU A 574 -6.47 24.18 -6.68
C LEU A 574 -6.22 25.08 -7.88
N VAL A 575 -5.73 26.28 -7.60
CA VAL A 575 -5.49 27.33 -8.60
C VAL A 575 -4.00 27.51 -8.79
N GLY A 576 -3.58 27.50 -10.05
CA GLY A 576 -2.21 27.90 -10.40
C GLY A 576 -1.80 27.55 -11.81
N HIS A 577 -2.48 26.61 -12.48
CA HIS A 577 -2.24 26.34 -13.89
C HIS A 577 -2.64 27.55 -14.75
N ASP A 578 -1.86 27.79 -15.80
CA ASP A 578 -2.10 28.90 -16.72
C ASP A 578 -3.15 28.55 -17.78
N SER A 579 -3.52 27.27 -17.88
CA SER A 579 -4.44 26.74 -18.89
C SER A 579 -5.29 25.56 -18.37
N SER A 580 -6.18 25.06 -19.25
CA SER A 580 -7.14 24.00 -18.91
C SER A 580 -6.44 22.75 -18.38
N ILE A 581 -7.14 22.03 -17.52
CA ILE A 581 -6.65 20.78 -16.97
C ILE A 581 -7.04 19.64 -17.90
N SER A 582 -6.05 18.88 -18.36
CA SER A 582 -6.23 17.78 -19.31
C SER A 582 -6.40 16.43 -18.61
N ALA A 583 -5.60 16.19 -17.57
CA ALA A 583 -5.59 14.93 -16.84
C ALA A 583 -5.37 15.18 -15.35
N VAL A 584 -5.91 14.29 -14.53
CA VAL A 584 -5.73 14.29 -13.07
C VAL A 584 -5.39 12.89 -12.60
N ALA A 585 -4.72 12.79 -11.44
CA ALA A 585 -4.44 11.53 -10.75
C ALA A 585 -4.37 11.74 -9.24
N TRP A 586 -4.71 10.70 -8.48
CA TRP A 586 -4.49 10.65 -7.04
C TRP A 586 -3.15 10.02 -6.69
N HIS A 587 -2.55 10.48 -5.60
CA HIS A 587 -1.51 9.72 -4.93
C HIS A 587 -2.15 8.59 -4.10
N PRO A 588 -1.55 7.38 -4.00
CA PRO A 588 -2.14 6.23 -3.31
C PRO A 588 -2.50 6.46 -1.83
N ASN A 589 -1.84 7.42 -1.18
CA ASN A 589 -2.14 7.80 0.22
C ASN A 589 -3.38 8.73 0.38
N GLY A 590 -4.00 9.17 -0.72
CA GLY A 590 -5.15 10.09 -0.70
C GLY A 590 -4.87 11.53 -0.21
N THR A 591 -3.62 11.87 0.13
CA THR A 591 -3.25 13.18 0.70
C THR A 591 -2.77 14.18 -0.36
N TYR A 592 -2.28 13.66 -1.49
CA TYR A 592 -1.79 14.47 -2.60
C TYR A 592 -2.55 14.15 -3.88
N VAL A 593 -2.66 15.18 -4.72
CA VAL A 593 -3.27 15.08 -6.04
C VAL A 593 -2.36 15.67 -7.09
N PHE A 594 -2.44 15.12 -8.30
CA PHE A 594 -1.72 15.60 -9.46
C PHE A 594 -2.70 16.16 -10.48
N SER A 595 -2.37 17.31 -11.04
CA SER A 595 -3.06 17.86 -12.20
C SER A 595 -2.06 18.15 -13.31
N ALA A 596 -2.44 17.81 -14.52
CA ALA A 596 -1.70 18.13 -15.74
C ALA A 596 -2.45 19.21 -16.50
N SER A 597 -1.72 20.19 -17.01
CA SER A 597 -2.28 21.22 -17.89
C SER A 597 -2.12 20.85 -19.36
N ASP A 598 -2.90 21.52 -20.19
CA ASP A 598 -2.97 21.35 -21.63
C ASP A 598 -1.74 21.91 -22.39
N GLU A 599 -1.94 22.16 -23.68
CA GLU A 599 -0.93 22.51 -24.68
C GLU A 599 -0.12 23.79 -24.37
N THR A 600 -0.57 24.71 -23.53
CA THR A 600 0.17 25.98 -23.32
C THR A 600 1.16 25.93 -22.14
N ASP A 601 0.74 25.44 -20.98
CA ASP A 601 1.57 25.34 -19.75
C ASP A 601 2.45 24.08 -19.79
N LYS A 602 1.91 22.95 -20.29
CA LYS A 602 2.62 21.64 -20.39
C LYS A 602 3.31 21.22 -19.08
N SER A 603 2.81 21.70 -17.94
CA SER A 603 3.33 21.38 -16.62
C SER A 603 2.38 20.47 -15.86
N ILE A 604 2.95 19.71 -14.94
CA ILE A 604 2.22 18.89 -13.99
C ILE A 604 2.45 19.47 -12.61
N ARG A 605 1.39 19.58 -11.82
CA ARG A 605 1.48 20.11 -10.47
C ARG A 605 0.99 19.09 -9.47
N MET A 606 1.72 18.99 -8.36
CA MET A 606 1.35 18.22 -7.19
C MET A 606 0.78 19.16 -6.15
N TRP A 607 -0.37 18.83 -5.60
CA TRP A 607 -1.07 19.64 -4.60
C TRP A 607 -1.29 18.85 -3.33
N SER A 608 -1.21 19.54 -2.20
CA SER A 608 -1.65 19.00 -0.92
C SER A 608 -3.16 19.19 -0.80
N VAL A 609 -3.90 18.12 -0.54
CA VAL A 609 -5.36 18.17 -0.34
C VAL A 609 -5.73 18.94 0.93
N ILE A 610 -4.89 18.85 1.97
CA ILE A 610 -5.13 19.50 3.26
C ILE A 610 -5.01 21.03 3.11
N THR A 611 -3.87 21.49 2.60
CA THR A 611 -3.52 22.92 2.52
C THR A 611 -4.02 23.60 1.26
N GLY A 612 -4.29 22.85 0.19
CA GLY A 612 -4.64 23.36 -1.14
C GLY A 612 -3.46 23.99 -1.90
N GLN A 613 -2.25 23.97 -1.34
CA GLN A 613 -1.08 24.59 -1.96
C GLN A 613 -0.36 23.65 -2.93
N CYS A 614 0.29 24.24 -3.94
CA CYS A 614 1.15 23.52 -4.86
C CYS A 614 2.47 23.15 -4.16
N VAL A 615 2.76 21.86 -4.06
CA VAL A 615 3.97 21.32 -3.40
C VAL A 615 5.11 21.18 -4.40
N ARG A 616 4.81 20.69 -5.62
CA ARG A 616 5.80 20.46 -6.69
C ARG A 616 5.23 20.83 -8.05
N VAL A 617 6.11 21.23 -8.94
CA VAL A 617 5.84 21.45 -10.36
C VAL A 617 6.84 20.63 -11.18
N PHE A 618 6.35 19.79 -12.09
CA PHE A 618 7.14 19.01 -13.03
C PHE A 618 7.04 19.63 -14.41
N THR A 619 8.19 19.98 -15.00
CA THR A 619 8.30 20.62 -16.32
C THR A 619 9.24 19.81 -17.21
N GLY A 620 8.94 19.72 -18.50
CA GLY A 620 9.77 18.99 -19.48
C GLY A 620 9.00 18.23 -20.56
N HIS A 621 7.67 18.26 -20.51
CA HIS A 621 6.82 17.83 -21.62
C HIS A 621 6.91 18.83 -22.76
N THR A 622 6.94 18.32 -23.99
CA THR A 622 7.01 19.14 -25.21
C THR A 622 5.67 19.30 -25.90
N ASP A 623 4.69 18.48 -25.54
CA ASP A 623 3.37 18.39 -26.18
C ASP A 623 2.27 18.27 -25.11
N TYR A 624 1.01 18.28 -25.55
CA TYR A 624 -0.17 18.11 -24.71
C TYR A 624 -0.09 16.84 -23.87
N ILE A 625 -0.30 16.97 -22.56
CA ILE A 625 -0.30 15.84 -21.62
C ILE A 625 -1.68 15.20 -21.62
N SER A 626 -1.77 13.95 -22.08
CA SER A 626 -3.03 13.25 -22.31
C SER A 626 -3.41 12.29 -21.18
N ALA A 627 -2.42 11.74 -20.46
CA ALA A 627 -2.66 10.82 -19.35
C ALA A 627 -1.63 11.00 -18.24
N ILE A 628 -2.05 10.75 -17.01
CA ILE A 628 -1.23 10.80 -15.81
C ILE A 628 -1.69 9.70 -14.85
N GLU A 629 -0.73 9.05 -14.18
CA GLU A 629 -1.01 8.03 -13.18
C GLU A 629 0.15 7.96 -12.18
N CYS A 630 -0.18 7.78 -10.90
CA CYS A 630 0.80 7.55 -9.85
C CYS A 630 1.01 6.04 -9.66
N ALA A 631 2.27 5.62 -9.52
CA ALA A 631 2.58 4.25 -9.16
C ALA A 631 2.01 3.90 -7.77
N PRO A 632 1.49 2.67 -7.56
CA PRO A 632 1.01 2.21 -6.25
C PRO A 632 2.02 2.36 -5.11
N ASN A 633 3.32 2.29 -5.41
CA ASN A 633 4.39 2.52 -4.44
C ASN A 633 4.51 3.98 -3.92
N GLY A 634 3.82 4.93 -4.56
CA GLY A 634 3.84 6.35 -4.19
C GLY A 634 5.15 7.10 -4.47
N LYS A 635 6.10 6.49 -5.18
CA LYS A 635 7.42 7.09 -5.46
C LYS A 635 7.54 7.66 -6.87
N ILE A 636 6.84 7.03 -7.82
CA ILE A 636 6.98 7.32 -9.24
C ILE A 636 5.65 7.84 -9.80
N LEU A 637 5.73 8.86 -10.65
CA LEU A 637 4.61 9.37 -11.43
C LEU A 637 4.88 9.13 -12.92
N ALA A 638 3.95 8.47 -13.61
CA ALA A 638 4.00 8.31 -15.07
C ALA A 638 3.05 9.30 -15.73
N THR A 639 3.55 9.93 -16.80
CA THR A 639 2.80 10.93 -17.57
C THR A 639 3.04 10.69 -19.03
N ALA A 640 2.02 10.85 -19.87
CA ALA A 640 2.12 10.62 -21.30
C ALA A 640 1.68 11.83 -22.11
N ASP A 641 2.30 11.98 -23.27
CA ASP A 641 2.04 13.09 -24.19
C ASP A 641 1.36 12.64 -25.50
N ASN A 642 0.84 13.60 -26.24
CA ASN A 642 0.20 13.36 -27.54
C ASN A 642 1.21 12.99 -28.65
N SER A 643 2.50 13.23 -28.40
CA SER A 643 3.60 12.86 -29.27
C SER A 643 4.03 11.40 -29.12
N GLY A 644 3.46 10.64 -28.19
CA GLY A 644 3.75 9.22 -27.96
C GLY A 644 4.96 8.95 -27.04
N ASN A 645 5.39 9.93 -26.26
CA ASN A 645 6.39 9.78 -25.21
C ASN A 645 5.72 9.56 -23.85
N ILE A 646 6.33 8.71 -23.02
CA ILE A 646 5.97 8.56 -21.61
C ILE A 646 7.16 9.03 -20.77
N PHE A 647 6.86 9.80 -19.74
CA PHE A 647 7.83 10.36 -18.81
C PHE A 647 7.57 9.80 -17.43
N PHE A 648 8.62 9.30 -16.80
CA PHE A 648 8.62 8.87 -15.41
C PHE A 648 9.30 9.93 -14.55
N TRP A 649 8.64 10.33 -13.48
CA TRP A 649 9.10 11.35 -12.55
C TRP A 649 9.29 10.75 -11.16
N ASP A 650 10.38 11.15 -10.50
CA ASP A 650 10.59 10.89 -9.08
C ASP A 650 9.84 11.96 -8.29
N ILE A 651 8.85 11.55 -7.49
CA ILE A 651 7.99 12.47 -6.73
C ILE A 651 8.81 13.18 -5.64
N GLN A 652 9.78 12.50 -5.03
CA GLN A 652 10.59 13.06 -3.95
C GLN A 652 11.56 14.11 -4.50
N LYS A 653 12.28 13.78 -5.58
CA LYS A 653 13.28 14.66 -6.19
C LYS A 653 12.66 15.74 -7.08
N GLY A 654 11.46 15.52 -7.62
CA GLY A 654 10.85 16.42 -8.59
C GLY A 654 11.51 16.36 -9.97
N SER A 655 12.37 15.38 -10.23
CA SER A 655 13.16 15.26 -11.46
C SER A 655 12.67 14.12 -12.33
N ARG A 656 12.84 14.26 -13.66
CA ARG A 656 12.58 13.18 -14.60
C ARG A 656 13.59 12.05 -14.41
N ILE A 657 13.10 10.83 -14.20
CA ILE A 657 13.90 9.59 -14.17
C ILE A 657 14.28 9.19 -15.59
N LYS A 658 13.26 9.00 -16.44
CA LYS A 658 13.47 8.58 -17.83
C LYS A 658 12.35 9.05 -18.76
N ARG A 659 12.59 8.87 -20.06
CA ARG A 659 11.65 9.12 -21.14
C ARG A 659 11.60 7.88 -22.03
N SER A 660 10.46 7.20 -22.06
CA SER A 660 10.22 6.09 -22.98
C SER A 660 9.56 6.60 -24.27
N ARG A 661 9.91 5.99 -25.39
CA ARG A 661 9.36 6.30 -26.71
C ARG A 661 9.01 5.03 -27.43
N GLY A 662 7.91 5.06 -28.15
CA GLY A 662 7.57 3.97 -29.06
C GLY A 662 6.19 4.13 -29.67
N HIS A 663 5.26 4.76 -28.96
CA HIS A 663 3.94 5.04 -29.51
C HIS A 663 4.00 5.95 -30.74
N GLY A 664 3.10 5.69 -31.68
CA GLY A 664 2.91 6.51 -32.87
C GLY A 664 2.35 7.90 -32.57
N LYS A 665 2.30 8.74 -33.60
CA LYS A 665 1.59 10.03 -33.51
C LYS A 665 0.09 9.78 -33.32
N GLY A 666 -0.53 10.50 -32.38
CA GLY A 666 -1.93 10.31 -31.97
C GLY A 666 -2.12 10.16 -30.46
N GLY A 667 -1.03 10.08 -29.71
CA GLY A 667 -1.06 10.18 -28.25
C GLY A 667 -1.52 8.93 -27.52
N ILE A 668 -1.30 8.99 -26.21
CA ILE A 668 -1.55 7.90 -25.27
C ILE A 668 -2.71 8.34 -24.38
N TRP A 669 -3.83 7.64 -24.43
CA TRP A 669 -5.05 8.07 -23.74
C TRP A 669 -5.18 7.47 -22.34
N SER A 670 -4.53 6.35 -22.08
CA SER A 670 -4.59 5.68 -20.79
C SER A 670 -3.25 5.05 -20.42
N LEU A 671 -2.94 5.15 -19.14
CA LEU A 671 -1.84 4.48 -18.47
C LEU A 671 -2.43 3.58 -17.36
N SER A 672 -1.77 2.46 -17.07
CA SER A 672 -2.03 1.66 -15.87
C SER A 672 -0.74 1.05 -15.31
N PHE A 673 -0.46 1.25 -14.03
CA PHE A 673 0.64 0.57 -13.33
C PHE A 673 0.27 -0.83 -12.84
N SER A 674 1.26 -1.71 -12.80
CA SER A 674 1.20 -2.95 -12.04
C SER A 674 1.14 -2.69 -10.54
N VAL A 675 0.55 -3.62 -9.78
CA VAL A 675 0.44 -3.54 -8.31
C VAL A 675 1.81 -3.37 -7.64
N GLU A 676 2.81 -4.10 -8.13
CA GLU A 676 4.20 -4.01 -7.64
C GLU A 676 4.94 -2.75 -8.14
N SER A 677 4.31 -1.95 -9.02
CA SER A 677 4.89 -0.73 -9.62
C SER A 677 6.09 -0.93 -10.55
N ASN A 678 6.47 -2.17 -10.87
CA ASN A 678 7.64 -2.46 -11.72
C ASN A 678 7.35 -2.35 -13.22
N VAL A 679 6.08 -2.48 -13.61
CA VAL A 679 5.62 -2.51 -15.00
C VAL A 679 4.54 -1.46 -15.20
N LEU A 680 4.62 -0.74 -16.31
CA LEU A 680 3.61 0.20 -16.77
C LEU A 680 3.00 -0.29 -18.08
N VAL A 681 1.69 -0.15 -18.23
CA VAL A 681 0.97 -0.42 -19.47
C VAL A 681 0.41 0.87 -20.03
N SER A 682 0.52 1.05 -21.34
CA SER A 682 -0.05 2.19 -22.05
C SER A 682 -0.95 1.75 -23.19
N GLY A 683 -2.08 2.44 -23.36
CA GLY A 683 -2.98 2.32 -24.49
C GLY A 683 -3.09 3.63 -25.24
N GLY A 684 -2.95 3.60 -26.56
CA GLY A 684 -2.91 4.79 -27.39
C GLY A 684 -3.84 4.76 -28.60
N GLN A 685 -3.91 5.91 -29.26
CA GLN A 685 -4.65 6.08 -30.52
C GLN A 685 -4.06 5.28 -31.67
N ASP A 686 -2.77 4.91 -31.59
CA ASP A 686 -2.08 4.08 -32.58
C ASP A 686 -2.58 2.62 -32.63
N GLY A 687 -3.57 2.28 -31.81
CA GLY A 687 -4.16 0.95 -31.77
C GLY A 687 -3.23 -0.08 -31.15
N THR A 688 -2.24 0.34 -30.35
CA THR A 688 -1.34 -0.59 -29.66
C THR A 688 -1.51 -0.49 -28.14
N VAL A 689 -1.44 -1.66 -27.48
CA VAL A 689 -1.20 -1.75 -26.04
C VAL A 689 0.26 -2.09 -25.84
N ARG A 690 1.01 -1.29 -25.08
CA ARG A 690 2.44 -1.51 -24.84
C ARG A 690 2.74 -1.68 -23.38
N VAL A 691 3.73 -2.52 -23.10
CA VAL A 691 4.21 -2.83 -21.77
C VAL A 691 5.63 -2.30 -21.62
N TRP A 692 5.85 -1.54 -20.57
CA TRP A 692 7.09 -0.85 -20.28
C TRP A 692 7.64 -1.31 -18.94
N ASP A 693 8.93 -1.58 -18.90
CA ASP A 693 9.67 -1.69 -17.65
C ASP A 693 9.79 -0.28 -17.05
N VAL A 694 9.63 -0.13 -15.74
CA VAL A 694 9.75 1.15 -15.02
C VAL A 694 11.19 1.40 -14.57
N ASP A 695 11.95 0.37 -14.22
CA ASP A 695 13.23 0.48 -13.53
C ASP A 695 14.43 0.61 -14.47
N LEU A 696 14.31 0.21 -15.74
CA LEU A 696 15.40 0.38 -16.72
C LEU A 696 15.80 1.86 -16.86
N PRO A 697 17.04 2.25 -16.48
CA PRO A 697 17.56 3.58 -16.77
C PRO A 697 17.73 3.72 -18.29
N ALA A 698 17.49 4.92 -18.83
CA ALA A 698 17.59 5.20 -20.26
C ALA A 698 19.00 4.98 -20.86
N GLU A 699 20.03 4.78 -20.03
CA GLU A 699 21.38 4.43 -20.46
C GLU A 699 21.59 2.93 -20.25
N GLY A 700 21.46 2.16 -21.33
CA GLY A 700 21.91 0.76 -21.34
C GLY A 700 23.40 0.68 -20.99
N HIS A 701 23.78 -0.41 -20.33
CA HIS A 701 25.14 -0.96 -20.22
C HIS A 701 26.24 -0.02 -20.71
N LYS A 702 27.01 0.57 -19.77
CA LYS A 702 28.33 1.12 -20.10
C LYS A 702 29.04 0.08 -20.96
N VAL A 703 29.25 0.41 -22.23
CA VAL A 703 30.17 -0.30 -23.11
C VAL A 703 31.48 -0.34 -22.37
N VAL A 704 31.88 -1.52 -21.90
CA VAL A 704 33.24 -1.76 -21.44
C VAL A 704 34.09 -1.46 -22.67
N GLN A 705 34.82 -0.33 -22.63
CA GLN A 705 35.84 -0.04 -23.63
C GLN A 705 36.81 -1.22 -23.64
N PRO A 706 37.08 -1.85 -24.79
CA PRO A 706 38.16 -2.81 -24.86
C PRO A 706 39.47 -2.04 -24.65
N GLN A 707 40.18 -2.38 -23.59
CA GLN A 707 41.58 -2.01 -23.41
C GLN A 707 42.38 -2.60 -24.58
N PRO A 708 43.25 -1.83 -25.26
CA PRO A 708 43.97 -2.34 -26.40
C PRO A 708 45.07 -3.30 -25.94
N GLY A 709 44.98 -4.55 -26.40
CA GLY A 709 46.09 -5.50 -26.36
C GLY A 709 45.88 -6.67 -25.41
N THR A 710 45.12 -7.67 -25.87
CA THR A 710 45.38 -9.10 -25.65
C THR A 710 44.46 -9.89 -26.57
N ALA A 711 45.05 -10.73 -27.42
CA ALA A 711 44.32 -11.62 -28.33
C ALA A 711 43.57 -12.72 -27.55
N PRO A 712 42.36 -13.15 -27.97
CA PRO A 712 41.64 -14.21 -27.29
C PRO A 712 42.05 -15.58 -27.82
N THR A 713 42.52 -16.44 -26.93
CA THR A 713 42.48 -17.90 -27.08
C THR A 713 41.06 -18.41 -26.86
N GLN A 714 40.61 -19.30 -27.76
CA GLN A 714 39.33 -20.00 -27.69
C GLN A 714 39.32 -21.13 -26.66
N GLU A 715 38.10 -21.41 -26.17
CA GLU A 715 37.55 -22.58 -25.45
C GLU A 715 36.93 -22.13 -24.12
N GLY A 716 35.67 -22.38 -23.76
CA GLY A 716 34.52 -23.06 -24.33
C GLY A 716 33.49 -23.12 -23.20
N GLY A 717 32.25 -22.62 -23.40
CA GLY A 717 31.22 -22.62 -22.36
C GLY A 717 29.97 -21.84 -22.75
N ASP A 718 28.84 -22.55 -22.79
CA ASP A 718 27.51 -22.16 -23.26
C ASP A 718 27.07 -20.72 -23.00
N THR A 719 26.95 -19.95 -24.08
CA THR A 719 26.07 -18.78 -24.16
C THR A 719 24.78 -19.18 -24.86
N ILE A 720 23.68 -19.20 -24.10
CA ILE A 720 22.32 -19.24 -24.62
C ILE A 720 22.08 -17.97 -25.42
N VAL A 721 21.97 -18.13 -26.74
CA VAL A 721 21.60 -17.09 -27.70
C VAL A 721 20.12 -16.75 -27.49
N ALA A 722 19.84 -15.57 -26.93
CA ALA A 722 18.49 -15.01 -26.97
C ALA A 722 18.13 -14.72 -28.43
N ALA A 723 17.18 -15.50 -28.95
CA ALA A 723 16.67 -15.38 -30.31
C ALA A 723 16.13 -13.97 -30.55
N THR A 724 16.80 -13.23 -31.43
CA THR A 724 16.26 -12.05 -32.09
C THR A 724 15.09 -12.50 -32.97
N GLY A 725 13.86 -12.29 -32.50
CA GLY A 725 12.66 -12.42 -33.31
C GLY A 725 12.66 -11.38 -34.41
N GLN A 726 13.18 -11.75 -35.59
CA GLN A 726 12.94 -11.02 -36.83
C GLN A 726 11.44 -10.99 -37.11
N THR A 727 10.94 -9.78 -37.35
CA THR A 727 9.63 -9.54 -37.93
C THR A 727 9.60 -10.03 -39.38
N GLU A 728 9.28 -11.31 -39.59
CA GLU A 728 8.78 -11.78 -40.87
C GLU A 728 7.26 -11.57 -40.91
N ARG A 729 6.82 -10.57 -41.69
CA ARG A 729 5.44 -10.49 -42.15
C ARG A 729 5.20 -11.61 -43.15
N ALA A 730 4.55 -12.68 -42.73
CA ALA A 730 3.99 -13.68 -43.63
C ALA A 730 2.87 -13.04 -44.47
N ASN A 731 3.15 -12.88 -45.77
CA ASN A 731 2.20 -12.42 -46.76
C ASN A 731 1.52 -13.67 -47.36
N ALA A 732 0.26 -13.92 -46.99
CA ALA A 732 -0.54 -15.00 -47.56
C ALA A 732 -1.46 -14.44 -48.65
N SER A 733 -1.09 -14.61 -49.91
CA SER A 733 -2.03 -14.86 -51.02
C SER A 733 -1.25 -15.18 -52.29
N GLY A 734 -1.20 -16.47 -52.66
CA GLY A 734 -0.87 -16.89 -54.01
C GLY A 734 -2.16 -17.04 -54.82
N GLN A 735 -2.31 -16.27 -55.89
CA GLN A 735 -2.97 -16.69 -57.13
C GLN A 735 -2.46 -15.78 -58.26
N GLY A 736 -1.96 -16.42 -59.31
CA GLY A 736 -1.12 -15.79 -60.33
C GLY A 736 -1.89 -15.04 -61.43
N ALA A 737 -1.17 -14.14 -62.10
CA ALA A 737 -1.35 -13.81 -63.51
C ALA A 737 -0.13 -13.01 -64.03
N THR A 738 0.56 -13.63 -64.97
CA THR A 738 1.27 -13.08 -66.14
C THR A 738 1.60 -11.58 -66.23
N GLY A 739 2.92 -11.29 -66.27
CA GLY A 739 3.66 -10.49 -67.25
C GLY A 739 3.13 -9.15 -67.78
N SER A 740 3.92 -8.08 -67.59
CA SER A 740 4.28 -7.09 -68.63
C SER A 740 5.21 -6.03 -68.02
N GLY A 741 6.35 -5.77 -68.67
CA GLY A 741 7.32 -4.75 -68.26
C GLY A 741 6.99 -3.37 -68.81
N SER A 742 7.44 -2.33 -68.10
CA SER A 742 7.85 -1.05 -68.71
C SER A 742 8.70 -0.23 -67.73
N ASN A 743 9.66 0.48 -68.32
CA ASN A 743 10.74 1.24 -67.69
C ASN A 743 10.32 2.70 -67.35
N ALA A 744 11.05 3.27 -66.38
CA ALA A 744 11.35 4.71 -66.12
C ALA A 744 10.43 5.51 -65.16
N PRO A 745 10.89 6.65 -64.60
CA PRO A 745 12.07 6.79 -63.73
C PRO A 745 11.80 7.61 -62.44
N GLY A 746 12.71 7.50 -61.45
CA GLY A 746 13.10 8.58 -60.54
C GLY A 746 12.04 9.21 -59.61
N GLY A 747 11.75 8.55 -58.48
CA GLY A 747 11.03 9.16 -57.35
C GLY A 747 11.82 8.98 -56.05
N SER A 748 12.32 10.07 -55.48
CA SER A 748 13.02 10.12 -54.20
C SER A 748 12.23 9.41 -53.10
N LYS A 749 12.74 8.28 -52.60
CA LYS A 749 12.20 7.62 -51.40
C LYS A 749 12.31 8.58 -50.21
N LYS A 750 11.20 9.21 -49.85
CA LYS A 750 11.01 9.81 -48.53
C LYS A 750 11.19 8.68 -47.51
N LYS A 751 12.33 8.67 -46.83
CA LYS A 751 12.60 7.80 -45.68
C LYS A 751 11.50 8.07 -44.65
N GLY A 752 10.56 7.15 -44.48
CA GLY A 752 9.52 7.26 -43.46
C GLY A 752 10.18 7.45 -42.10
N LYS A 753 9.70 8.41 -41.31
CA LYS A 753 10.12 8.59 -39.91
C LYS A 753 9.66 7.35 -39.13
N GLU A 754 10.51 6.32 -39.05
CA GLU A 754 10.29 5.21 -38.13
C GLU A 754 10.34 5.75 -36.70
N VAL A 755 9.35 5.37 -35.90
CA VAL A 755 9.30 5.74 -34.48
C VAL A 755 10.38 4.93 -33.77
N MET A 756 11.40 5.62 -33.25
CA MET A 756 12.47 4.97 -32.48
C MET A 756 11.90 4.47 -31.16
N ILE A 757 11.90 3.14 -30.99
CA ILE A 757 11.43 2.46 -29.78
C ILE A 757 12.59 2.42 -28.77
N THR A 758 12.31 2.78 -27.52
CA THR A 758 13.28 2.70 -26.43
C THR A 758 13.41 1.27 -25.90
N PRO A 759 14.59 0.88 -25.36
CA PRO A 759 14.86 -0.49 -24.92
C PRO A 759 14.09 -0.92 -23.66
N ASP A 760 13.36 0.00 -23.03
CA ASP A 760 12.49 -0.25 -21.88
C ASP A 760 11.11 -0.81 -22.26
N GLN A 761 10.80 -0.89 -23.56
CA GLN A 761 9.61 -1.58 -24.03
C GLN A 761 9.78 -3.10 -23.95
N ILE A 762 8.95 -3.77 -23.16
CA ILE A 762 8.95 -5.23 -23.01
C ILE A 762 8.18 -5.88 -24.17
N SER A 763 6.95 -5.40 -24.44
CA SER A 763 6.08 -5.97 -25.48
C SER A 763 5.13 -4.92 -26.06
N ALA A 764 4.65 -5.19 -27.27
CA ALA A 764 3.61 -4.40 -27.93
C ALA A 764 2.57 -5.32 -28.56
N PHE A 765 1.31 -5.11 -28.18
CA PHE A 765 0.14 -5.82 -28.69
C PHE A 765 -0.61 -4.90 -29.64
N PRO A 766 -0.43 -5.05 -30.98
CA PRO A 766 -1.22 -4.31 -31.95
C PRO A 766 -2.65 -4.86 -31.99
N THR A 767 -3.60 -3.95 -32.15
CA THR A 767 -5.01 -4.29 -32.30
C THR A 767 -5.45 -4.06 -33.75
N LYS A 768 -6.59 -4.64 -34.13
CA LYS A 768 -7.11 -4.56 -35.50
C LYS A 768 -7.97 -3.31 -35.69
N LYS A 769 -7.32 -2.16 -35.96
CA LYS A 769 -7.98 -0.84 -36.20
C LYS A 769 -8.86 -0.35 -35.03
N THR A 770 -8.52 -0.74 -33.81
CA THR A 770 -9.25 -0.34 -32.61
C THR A 770 -8.34 0.53 -31.75
N PRO A 771 -8.52 1.86 -31.72
CA PRO A 771 -7.76 2.68 -30.78
C PRO A 771 -8.13 2.29 -29.33
N VAL A 772 -7.12 2.27 -28.45
CA VAL A 772 -7.28 1.82 -27.07
C VAL A 772 -7.59 3.02 -26.19
N MET A 773 -8.83 3.10 -25.70
CA MET A 773 -9.35 4.20 -24.89
C MET A 773 -8.94 4.07 -23.41
N LYS A 774 -8.98 2.85 -22.88
CA LYS A 774 -8.69 2.57 -21.46
C LYS A 774 -7.85 1.30 -21.35
N VAL A 775 -6.84 1.34 -20.49
CA VAL A 775 -6.11 0.16 -20.02
C VAL A 775 -6.18 0.11 -18.49
N GLN A 776 -6.26 -1.09 -17.94
CA GLN A 776 -6.20 -1.33 -16.50
C GLN A 776 -5.46 -2.63 -16.22
N PHE A 777 -4.45 -2.57 -15.36
CA PHE A 777 -3.73 -3.74 -14.89
C PHE A 777 -4.49 -4.37 -13.71
N THR A 778 -4.77 -5.67 -13.79
CA THR A 778 -5.42 -6.40 -12.71
C THR A 778 -4.40 -6.88 -11.68
N ARG A 779 -4.87 -7.27 -10.49
CA ARG A 779 -4.00 -7.85 -9.46
C ARG A 779 -3.37 -9.20 -9.85
N MET A 780 -3.82 -9.83 -10.94
CA MET A 780 -3.42 -11.17 -11.38
C MET A 780 -2.54 -11.15 -12.65
N ASN A 781 -1.79 -10.08 -12.90
CA ASN A 781 -0.92 -9.95 -14.08
C ASN A 781 -1.66 -10.06 -15.44
N LEU A 782 -2.93 -9.64 -15.46
CA LEU A 782 -3.75 -9.51 -16.66
C LEU A 782 -3.97 -8.03 -16.96
N ILE A 783 -3.86 -7.67 -18.23
CA ILE A 783 -4.17 -6.33 -18.74
C ILE A 783 -5.58 -6.39 -19.33
N VAL A 784 -6.47 -5.56 -18.82
CA VAL A 784 -7.78 -5.33 -19.43
C VAL A 784 -7.69 -4.06 -20.25
N ALA A 785 -7.91 -4.17 -21.55
CA ALA A 785 -7.91 -3.05 -22.49
C ALA A 785 -9.30 -2.90 -23.12
N GLY A 786 -9.71 -1.67 -23.36
CA GLY A 786 -11.01 -1.35 -23.95
C GLY A 786 -10.89 -0.32 -25.06
N GLY A 787 -11.58 -0.56 -26.17
CA GLY A 787 -11.55 0.32 -27.33
C GLY A 787 -12.79 0.17 -28.21
N CYS A 788 -13.00 1.15 -29.08
CA CYS A 788 -14.08 1.11 -30.06
C CYS A 788 -13.51 0.69 -31.42
N TYR A 789 -14.26 -0.16 -32.14
CA TYR A 789 -13.91 -0.50 -33.52
C TYR A 789 -14.29 0.64 -34.45
N ASP A 790 -13.29 1.18 -35.16
CA ASP A 790 -13.48 2.23 -36.15
C ASP A 790 -12.98 1.72 -37.52
N PRO A 791 -13.87 1.29 -38.43
CA PRO A 791 -13.48 0.74 -39.72
C PRO A 791 -12.86 1.76 -40.68
N ASP A 792 -13.20 3.03 -40.51
CA ASP A 792 -12.87 4.13 -41.41
C ASP A 792 -11.49 4.76 -41.12
N ARG A 793 -10.87 4.38 -40.01
CA ARG A 793 -9.45 4.63 -39.69
C ARG A 793 -8.56 3.47 -40.13
#